data_AF-A0A1B6KRX2-F1
#
_entry.id   AF-A0A1B6KRX2-F1
#
_cell.length_a   1.000
_cell.length_b   1.000
_cell.length_c   1.000
_cell.angle_alpha   90.00
_cell.angle_beta   90.00
_cell.angle_gamma   90.00
#
_symmetry.space_group_name_H-M   'P 1'
#
loop_
_entity.id
_entity.type
_entity.pdbx_description
1 polymer ?
#
loop_
_entity_poly.entity_id
_entity_poly.type
_entity_poly.pdbx_seq_one_letter_code
_entity_poly.pdbx_strand_id
1 'polypeptide(L)'
;DSELYRAKLNQEISTTKITDDNQENVNAIIETIRMVTNSKTTSSGNTFPKSKQPWFDKECHNMRKQVFCLLNLFRKINSPQARCNYLSLVKTYKIICTEKKKKYFCKIIKDLSEATNAKACWTAIKTFKVSKERTVGNISPDDWVEHFKMLLNPPLQAAAVSYAEPHVVSEVLDTEFTLPELKTVLSKLKNNKAPGFDRVPYEFFKNSPDDFLKILLSIYNSIYHTGLIPKSFKRSIVYPLHKKGDNNLASNYRGLSFIDCIGKIFSSLLNNRLNKWTDDNGVLTEFQAGFRKNYSTIDNIFSLTCMIHLRLASPKEKLYCFFVDFTAAFDNIDRRGMFFKLSCMGVSTKMLSAIKNLYEGTTAGVWCRDGVAGDFKTEVGLRQGCILSPILFSMFINDLPEVLEGGCSFGNKRVNVLMYADDIVLLSPTATGLQHMIIRLETYCRHWNLKVNLNKSKIMVFRRGGRLKAEDRWWYNGKQIEIVNQYKYLGIIFSSTLSWEFHFTEKARTAKLAITTVWKNLINNSRVPLHTKFTCFNSIVKSILCYGAQIWGYHDSEQIESVQKLFLKRLFNLPMNTPNYVLYLEVGIEKLYFYTSKLNINYLSRLWLLGPHRLPLILSRLVVEKNIYWSREWRTLGRKYGIRINFNVTEASEVQAQLLSVREAAIAEWRSECVGRARTSLHHQQYLSLDLDLGDRTFLTDYHSINVISWAIKVRAELVHLNYKPWIQDKNYCCSLCNMNENETAYHFVARCPVLGSVRKRWLGETVLTKELYDQHLNGRDWWALGRYMNEAWKVRWELVTEFNF
;
A
#
# COMPACT_ATOMS: atom_id res chain seq x y z
N ASP A 1 12.02 -16.06 -25.12
CA ASP A 1 11.37 -15.73 -26.39
C ASP A 1 10.02 -16.44 -26.43
N SER A 2 8.91 -15.70 -26.53
CA SER A 2 7.55 -16.24 -26.49
C SER A 2 7.08 -16.82 -27.84
N GLU A 3 7.60 -16.32 -28.97
CA GLU A 3 7.21 -16.80 -30.30
C GLU A 3 7.86 -18.16 -30.57
N LEU A 4 9.15 -18.29 -30.24
CA LEU A 4 9.86 -19.56 -30.31
C LEU A 4 9.20 -20.64 -29.43
N TYR A 5 8.72 -20.26 -28.24
CA TYR A 5 7.99 -21.17 -27.35
C TYR A 5 6.69 -21.66 -28.00
N ARG A 6 5.90 -20.76 -28.60
CA ARG A 6 4.65 -21.12 -29.28
C ARG A 6 4.87 -22.07 -30.45
N ALA A 7 5.86 -21.80 -31.29
CA ALA A 7 6.17 -22.63 -32.45
C ALA A 7 6.55 -24.06 -32.03
N LYS A 8 7.47 -24.20 -31.07
CA LYS A 8 7.88 -25.50 -30.54
C LYS A 8 6.72 -26.25 -29.86
N LEU A 9 5.91 -25.53 -29.08
CA LEU A 9 4.78 -26.14 -28.39
C LEU A 9 3.71 -26.64 -29.37
N ASN A 10 3.45 -25.92 -30.46
CA ASN A 10 2.54 -26.38 -31.53
C ASN A 10 3.06 -27.65 -32.21
N GLN A 11 4.36 -27.79 -32.42
CA GLN A 11 4.94 -28.99 -33.02
C GLN A 11 4.75 -30.21 -32.12
N GLU A 12 5.07 -30.07 -30.83
CA GLU A 12 4.98 -31.16 -29.85
C GLU A 12 3.54 -31.51 -29.45
N ILE A 13 2.58 -30.58 -29.62
CA ILE A 13 1.21 -30.88 -29.22
C ILE A 13 0.50 -31.85 -30.18
N SER A 14 0.93 -31.87 -31.44
CA SER A 14 0.38 -32.78 -32.45
C SER A 14 0.60 -34.27 -32.11
N THR A 15 1.55 -34.57 -31.23
CA THR A 15 1.88 -35.93 -30.77
C THR A 15 1.34 -36.25 -29.38
N THR A 16 0.74 -35.27 -28.68
CA THR A 16 0.22 -35.45 -27.31
C THR A 16 -1.10 -36.22 -27.36
N LYS A 17 -1.10 -37.49 -26.95
CA LYS A 17 -2.31 -38.32 -26.84
C LYS A 17 -3.06 -38.01 -25.55
N ILE A 18 -4.35 -37.69 -25.67
CA ILE A 18 -5.27 -37.56 -24.54
C ILE A 18 -5.88 -38.94 -24.26
N THR A 19 -5.87 -39.37 -23.00
CA THR A 19 -6.50 -40.61 -22.52
C THR A 19 -7.77 -40.27 -21.72
N ASP A 20 -8.49 -41.29 -21.26
CA ASP A 20 -9.63 -41.09 -20.34
C ASP A 20 -9.18 -40.74 -18.90
N ASP A 21 -7.89 -40.89 -18.59
CA ASP A 21 -7.34 -40.58 -17.27
C ASP A 21 -6.88 -39.11 -17.18
N ASN A 22 -7.61 -38.33 -16.38
CA ASN A 22 -7.32 -36.91 -16.15
C ASN A 22 -5.94 -36.64 -15.53
N GLN A 23 -5.40 -37.56 -14.72
CA GLN A 23 -4.08 -37.43 -14.12
C GLN A 23 -2.98 -37.65 -15.14
N GLU A 24 -3.12 -38.66 -16.01
CA GLU A 24 -2.19 -38.89 -17.12
C GLU A 24 -2.17 -37.70 -18.07
N ASN A 25 -3.35 -37.19 -18.44
CA ASN A 25 -3.48 -36.02 -19.30
C ASN A 25 -2.77 -34.78 -18.73
N VAL A 26 -2.95 -34.51 -17.44
CA VAL A 26 -2.25 -33.39 -16.77
C VAL A 26 -0.74 -33.60 -16.78
N ASN A 27 -0.26 -34.82 -16.51
CA ASN A 27 1.17 -35.12 -16.54
C ASN A 27 1.75 -34.92 -17.94
N ALA A 28 1.07 -35.42 -18.98
CA ALA A 28 1.47 -35.25 -20.37
C ALA A 28 1.61 -33.77 -20.73
N ILE A 29 0.62 -32.94 -20.41
CA ILE A 29 0.65 -31.49 -20.66
C ILE A 29 1.85 -30.81 -19.98
N ILE A 30 2.12 -31.16 -18.72
CA ILE A 30 3.24 -30.58 -17.96
C ILE A 30 4.59 -31.03 -18.54
N GLU A 31 4.72 -32.29 -18.94
CA GLU A 31 5.94 -32.79 -19.59
C GLU A 31 6.16 -32.16 -20.97
N THR A 32 5.12 -31.96 -21.78
CA THR A 32 5.23 -31.24 -23.06
C THR A 32 5.78 -29.83 -22.85
N ILE A 33 5.30 -29.10 -21.83
CA ILE A 33 5.87 -27.78 -21.48
C ILE A 33 7.35 -27.91 -21.11
N ARG A 34 7.71 -28.89 -20.27
CA ARG A 34 9.10 -29.10 -19.82
C ARG A 34 10.03 -29.42 -20.98
N MET A 35 9.65 -30.33 -21.88
CA MET A 35 10.42 -30.71 -23.05
C MET A 35 10.75 -29.51 -23.95
N VAL A 36 9.74 -28.67 -24.23
CA VAL A 36 9.92 -27.46 -25.05
C VAL A 36 10.90 -26.48 -24.39
N THR A 37 10.90 -26.39 -23.05
CA THR A 37 11.71 -25.43 -22.29
C THR A 37 13.13 -25.89 -21.95
N ASN A 38 13.38 -27.19 -21.83
CA ASN A 38 14.69 -27.76 -21.46
C ASN A 38 15.71 -27.84 -22.62
N SER A 39 15.38 -27.32 -23.80
CA SER A 39 16.34 -27.20 -24.91
C SER A 39 17.42 -26.12 -24.63
N LYS A 40 18.48 -26.54 -23.92
CA LYS A 40 19.76 -25.86 -23.59
C LYS A 40 19.71 -24.66 -22.63
N THR A 41 19.93 -24.93 -21.33
CA THR A 41 20.71 -24.03 -20.46
C THR A 41 21.70 -24.83 -19.62
N THR A 42 22.99 -24.70 -19.94
CA THR A 42 24.10 -25.21 -19.14
C THR A 42 24.17 -24.47 -17.81
N SER A 43 23.78 -25.15 -16.72
CA SER A 43 23.95 -24.65 -15.36
C SER A 43 25.33 -25.00 -14.82
N SER A 44 26.32 -24.12 -15.00
CA SER A 44 27.51 -24.13 -14.16
C SER A 44 27.30 -23.22 -12.95
N GLY A 45 26.97 -23.86 -11.82
CA GLY A 45 26.81 -23.22 -10.53
C GLY A 45 28.15 -22.75 -9.98
N ASN A 46 28.47 -21.47 -10.17
CA ASN A 46 29.40 -20.75 -9.29
C ASN A 46 28.61 -19.60 -8.65
N THR A 47 28.24 -19.80 -7.38
CA THR A 47 27.44 -18.86 -6.60
C THR A 47 28.22 -17.56 -6.37
N PHE A 48 27.84 -16.53 -7.11
CA PHE A 48 28.30 -15.17 -6.89
C PHE A 48 27.83 -14.66 -5.50
N PRO A 49 28.72 -14.16 -4.63
CA PRO A 49 28.30 -13.59 -3.35
C PRO A 49 27.44 -12.34 -3.62
N LYS A 50 26.21 -12.33 -3.08
CA LYS A 50 25.28 -11.20 -3.26
C LYS A 50 25.91 -9.91 -2.74
N SER A 51 26.16 -8.96 -3.62
CA SER A 51 26.61 -7.63 -3.23
C SER A 51 25.52 -6.90 -2.44
N LYS A 52 25.93 -6.11 -1.43
CA LYS A 52 25.03 -5.19 -0.70
C LYS A 52 24.48 -4.08 -1.61
N GLN A 53 25.11 -3.83 -2.76
CA GLN A 53 24.67 -2.82 -3.73
C GLN A 53 24.05 -3.50 -4.96
N PRO A 54 22.77 -3.25 -5.29
CA PRO A 54 22.05 -3.97 -6.36
C PRO A 54 22.65 -3.81 -7.77
N TRP A 55 23.40 -2.73 -8.01
CA TRP A 55 24.04 -2.46 -9.29
C TRP A 55 25.41 -3.12 -9.45
N PHE A 56 25.97 -3.70 -8.38
CA PHE A 56 27.31 -4.29 -8.37
C PHE A 56 27.22 -5.78 -8.70
N ASP A 57 27.59 -6.12 -9.94
CA ASP A 57 27.47 -7.44 -10.53
C ASP A 57 28.80 -8.22 -10.53
N LYS A 58 28.80 -9.39 -11.18
CA LYS A 58 29.96 -10.28 -11.30
C LYS A 58 31.16 -9.60 -11.95
N GLU A 59 30.92 -8.75 -12.95
CA GLU A 59 31.97 -7.99 -13.64
C GLU A 59 32.66 -7.01 -12.69
N CYS A 60 31.87 -6.23 -11.93
CA CYS A 60 32.41 -5.32 -10.92
C CYS A 60 33.25 -6.06 -9.88
N HIS A 61 32.81 -7.24 -9.44
CA HIS A 61 33.53 -8.05 -8.48
C HIS A 61 34.85 -8.61 -9.02
N ASN A 62 34.83 -9.17 -10.23
CA ASN A 62 36.03 -9.71 -10.87
C ASN A 62 37.08 -8.61 -11.04
N MET A 63 36.65 -7.43 -11.48
CA MET A 63 37.53 -6.27 -11.63
C MET A 63 38.09 -5.81 -10.28
N ARG A 64 37.27 -5.79 -9.22
CA ARG A 64 37.73 -5.50 -7.86
C ARG A 64 38.79 -6.50 -7.37
N LYS A 65 38.61 -7.79 -7.67
CA LYS A 65 39.58 -8.85 -7.31
C LYS A 65 40.91 -8.62 -8.00
N GLN A 66 40.90 -8.28 -9.29
CA GLN A 66 42.12 -7.97 -10.05
C GLN A 66 42.83 -6.72 -9.49
N VAL A 67 42.08 -5.66 -9.14
CA VAL A 67 42.62 -4.45 -8.49
C VAL A 67 43.33 -4.79 -7.17
N PHE A 68 42.75 -5.65 -6.33
CA PHE A 68 43.39 -6.07 -5.08
C PHE A 68 44.64 -6.94 -5.31
N CYS A 69 44.62 -7.80 -6.33
CA CYS A 69 45.79 -8.59 -6.70
C CYS A 69 46.97 -7.68 -7.06
N LEU A 70 46.74 -6.67 -7.91
CA LEU A 70 47.77 -5.70 -8.30
C LEU A 70 48.18 -4.78 -7.14
N LEU A 71 47.27 -4.42 -6.23
CA LEU A 71 47.62 -3.67 -5.02
C LEU A 71 48.58 -4.46 -4.14
N ASN A 72 48.32 -5.76 -3.93
CA ASN A 72 49.18 -6.63 -3.14
C ASN A 72 50.54 -6.85 -3.83
N LEU A 73 50.55 -7.00 -5.15
CA LEU A 73 51.78 -7.07 -5.95
C LEU A 73 52.61 -5.79 -5.80
N PHE A 74 51.98 -4.61 -5.93
CA PHE A 74 52.63 -3.33 -5.73
C PHE A 74 53.18 -3.17 -4.31
N ARG A 75 52.42 -3.56 -3.27
CA ARG A 75 52.89 -3.54 -1.87
C ARG A 75 54.09 -4.45 -1.61
N LYS A 76 54.21 -5.56 -2.35
CA LYS A 76 55.29 -6.54 -2.20
C LYS A 76 56.56 -6.14 -2.96
N ILE A 77 56.43 -5.65 -4.18
CA ILE A 77 57.56 -5.40 -5.10
C ILE A 77 57.97 -3.91 -5.11
N ASN A 78 57.04 -3.00 -4.76
CA ASN A 78 57.22 -1.54 -4.75
C ASN A 78 57.79 -0.94 -6.05
N SER A 79 57.47 -1.51 -7.21
CA SER A 79 57.98 -1.02 -8.51
C SER A 79 57.07 0.04 -9.16
N PRO A 80 57.64 1.00 -9.93
CA PRO A 80 56.87 1.99 -10.69
C PRO A 80 55.90 1.35 -11.69
N GLN A 81 56.30 0.26 -12.35
CA GLN A 81 55.46 -0.43 -13.33
C GLN A 81 54.25 -1.11 -12.68
N ALA A 82 54.43 -1.74 -11.52
CA ALA A 82 53.32 -2.32 -10.75
C ALA A 82 52.35 -1.23 -10.26
N ARG A 83 52.87 -0.05 -9.89
CA ARG A 83 52.05 1.12 -9.52
C ARG A 83 51.22 1.63 -10.71
N CYS A 84 51.82 1.79 -11.88
CA CYS A 84 51.13 2.23 -13.09
C CYS A 84 50.00 1.27 -13.50
N ASN A 85 50.28 -0.04 -13.49
CA ASN A 85 49.28 -1.08 -13.79
C ASN A 85 48.15 -1.12 -12.75
N TYR A 86 48.46 -0.93 -11.47
CA TYR A 86 47.44 -0.81 -10.43
C TYR A 86 46.55 0.43 -10.66
N LEU A 87 47.14 1.60 -10.90
CA LEU A 87 46.40 2.86 -11.09
C LEU A 87 45.52 2.83 -12.35
N SER A 88 46.01 2.26 -13.46
CA SER A 88 45.22 2.11 -14.69
C SER A 88 44.01 1.20 -14.45
N LEU A 89 44.20 0.06 -13.78
CA LEU A 89 43.11 -0.87 -13.48
C LEU A 89 42.11 -0.28 -12.47
N VAL A 90 42.56 0.51 -11.48
CA VAL A 90 41.67 1.27 -10.59
C VAL A 90 40.81 2.26 -11.38
N LYS A 91 41.36 2.92 -12.39
CA LYS A 91 40.62 3.84 -13.26
C LYS A 91 39.52 3.09 -14.03
N THR A 92 39.88 1.97 -14.67
CA THR A 92 38.92 1.10 -15.40
C THR A 92 37.82 0.57 -14.48
N TYR A 93 38.20 0.06 -13.30
CA TYR A 93 37.25 -0.39 -12.28
C TYR A 93 36.26 0.69 -11.86
N LYS A 94 36.74 1.91 -11.62
CA LYS A 94 35.89 3.06 -11.26
C LYS A 94 34.94 3.44 -12.39
N ILE A 95 35.38 3.38 -13.66
CA ILE A 95 34.53 3.64 -14.83
C ILE A 95 33.40 2.61 -14.91
N ILE A 96 33.73 1.30 -14.88
CA ILE A 96 32.74 0.21 -14.93
C ILE A 96 31.71 0.37 -13.80
N CYS A 97 32.17 0.59 -12.56
CA CYS A 97 31.27 0.81 -11.43
C CYS A 97 30.36 2.01 -11.63
N THR A 98 30.89 3.10 -12.19
CA THR A 98 30.12 4.33 -12.46
C THR A 98 29.06 4.09 -13.54
N GLU A 99 29.40 3.40 -14.62
CA GLU A 99 28.47 3.07 -15.70
C GLU A 99 27.36 2.11 -15.25
N LYS A 100 27.71 1.03 -14.55
CA LYS A 100 26.74 0.07 -14.01
C LYS A 100 25.77 0.74 -13.05
N LYS A 101 26.31 1.60 -12.17
CA LYS A 101 25.48 2.43 -11.28
C LYS A 101 24.59 3.39 -12.07
N LYS A 102 25.09 4.06 -13.12
CA LYS A 102 24.29 4.94 -13.99
C LYS A 102 23.16 4.18 -14.67
N LYS A 103 23.46 3.08 -15.36
CA LYS A 103 22.49 2.20 -16.04
C LYS A 103 21.39 1.73 -15.08
N TYR A 104 21.76 1.32 -13.87
CA TYR A 104 20.82 0.90 -12.84
C TYR A 104 19.83 2.02 -12.45
N PHE A 105 20.30 3.23 -12.17
CA PHE A 105 19.41 4.35 -11.82
C PHE A 105 18.58 4.83 -13.02
N CYS A 106 19.14 4.84 -14.24
CA CYS A 106 18.39 5.17 -15.46
C CYS A 106 17.21 4.21 -15.67
N LYS A 107 17.44 2.90 -15.50
CA LYS A 107 16.36 1.89 -15.57
C LYS A 107 15.25 2.19 -14.56
N ILE A 108 15.62 2.55 -13.34
CA ILE A 108 14.62 2.80 -12.28
C ILE A 108 13.84 4.07 -12.51
N ILE A 109 14.50 5.13 -12.99
CA ILE A 109 13.82 6.36 -13.37
C ILE A 109 12.79 6.04 -14.46
N LYS A 110 13.18 5.24 -15.46
CA LYS A 110 12.27 4.74 -16.50
C LYS A 110 11.11 3.91 -15.92
N ASP A 111 11.41 2.94 -15.05
CA ASP A 111 10.39 2.10 -14.40
C ASP A 111 9.41 2.95 -13.55
N LEU A 112 9.88 4.03 -12.94
CA LEU A 112 9.05 4.95 -12.15
C LEU A 112 8.25 5.94 -13.02
N SER A 113 8.78 6.38 -14.15
CA SER A 113 8.06 7.24 -15.09
C SER A 113 6.98 6.47 -15.84
N GLU A 114 7.23 5.20 -16.16
CA GLU A 114 6.26 4.30 -16.83
C GLU A 114 5.24 3.72 -15.85
N ALA A 115 5.41 3.94 -14.53
CA ALA A 115 4.52 3.39 -13.53
C ALA A 115 3.14 4.07 -13.57
N THR A 116 2.16 3.37 -14.14
CA THR A 116 0.77 3.84 -14.25
C THR A 116 -0.01 3.87 -12.95
N ASN A 117 0.50 3.23 -11.88
CA ASN A 117 -0.19 3.15 -10.60
C ASN A 117 0.78 3.03 -9.43
N ALA A 118 0.30 3.36 -8.23
CA ALA A 118 1.08 3.30 -7.00
C ALA A 118 1.76 1.94 -6.75
N LYS A 119 1.16 0.83 -7.21
CA LYS A 119 1.72 -0.51 -7.04
C LYS A 119 2.94 -0.75 -7.94
N ALA A 120 2.90 -0.28 -9.18
CA ALA A 120 4.04 -0.30 -10.09
C ALA A 120 5.19 0.52 -9.50
N CYS A 121 4.90 1.74 -9.01
CA CYS A 121 5.87 2.56 -8.29
C CYS A 121 6.48 1.81 -7.09
N TRP A 122 5.63 1.19 -6.26
CA TRP A 122 6.09 0.41 -5.11
C TRP A 122 6.99 -0.76 -5.50
N THR A 123 6.74 -1.38 -6.65
CA THR A 123 7.56 -2.50 -7.14
C THR A 123 8.97 -2.02 -7.51
N ALA A 124 9.07 -0.89 -8.23
CA ALA A 124 10.35 -0.26 -8.54
C ALA A 124 11.09 0.16 -7.27
N ILE A 125 10.38 0.75 -6.29
CA ILE A 125 10.95 1.24 -5.02
C ILE A 125 11.42 0.10 -4.11
N LYS A 126 10.77 -1.07 -4.16
CA LYS A 126 11.08 -2.21 -3.28
C LYS A 126 12.55 -2.68 -3.42
N THR A 127 13.17 -2.44 -4.57
CA THR A 127 14.59 -2.74 -4.83
C THR A 127 15.56 -1.92 -3.96
N PHE A 128 15.13 -0.75 -3.45
CA PHE A 128 15.96 0.14 -2.63
C PHE A 128 15.83 -0.04 -1.13
N LYS A 129 14.77 -0.74 -0.70
CA LYS A 129 14.74 -1.23 0.67
C LYS A 129 15.89 -2.21 0.76
N VAL A 130 16.89 -1.87 1.58
CA VAL A 130 17.91 -2.84 2.00
C VAL A 130 17.12 -4.08 2.39
N SER A 131 17.31 -5.17 1.65
CA SER A 131 16.79 -6.43 2.14
C SER A 131 17.50 -6.59 3.47
N LYS A 132 16.79 -6.41 4.58
CA LYS A 132 17.14 -7.18 5.75
C LYS A 132 17.29 -8.58 5.18
N GLU A 133 18.49 -9.16 5.26
CA GLU A 133 18.60 -10.60 5.14
C GLU A 133 17.41 -11.13 5.91
N ARG A 134 16.54 -11.88 5.22
CA ARG A 134 15.40 -12.46 5.91
C ARG A 134 16.06 -13.34 6.96
N THR A 135 16.14 -12.85 8.19
CA THR A 135 16.54 -13.62 9.34
C THR A 135 15.40 -14.60 9.51
N VAL A 136 15.43 -15.66 8.72
CA VAL A 136 14.66 -16.86 8.97
C VAL A 136 15.16 -17.31 10.32
N GLY A 137 14.27 -17.34 11.31
CA GLY A 137 14.63 -17.85 12.63
C GLY A 137 15.23 -19.23 12.52
N ASN A 138 15.94 -19.67 13.55
CA ASN A 138 16.57 -20.99 13.58
C ASN A 138 15.55 -22.08 13.95
N ILE A 139 14.42 -22.12 13.23
CA ILE A 139 13.35 -23.10 13.41
C ILE A 139 13.67 -24.33 12.56
N SER A 140 13.67 -25.52 13.15
CA SER A 140 13.98 -26.76 12.43
C SER A 140 12.88 -27.13 11.43
N PRO A 141 13.17 -27.90 10.37
CA PRO A 141 12.16 -28.41 9.45
C PRO A 141 11.05 -29.21 10.15
N ASP A 142 11.37 -29.97 11.20
CA ASP A 142 10.39 -30.76 11.93
C ASP A 142 9.45 -29.89 12.77
N ASP A 143 9.97 -28.85 13.43
CA ASP A 143 9.14 -27.88 14.15
C ASP A 143 8.18 -27.14 13.22
N TRP A 144 8.64 -26.84 11.99
CA TRP A 144 7.80 -26.25 10.96
C TRP A 144 6.65 -27.17 10.55
N VAL A 145 6.97 -28.43 10.28
CA VAL A 145 6.00 -29.45 9.87
C VAL A 145 4.98 -29.67 10.98
N GLU A 146 5.44 -29.86 12.22
CA GLU A 146 4.54 -30.09 13.36
C GLU A 146 3.62 -28.89 13.61
N HIS A 147 4.17 -27.67 13.58
CA HIS A 147 3.37 -26.46 13.74
C HIS A 147 2.24 -26.36 12.70
N PHE A 148 2.57 -26.51 11.41
CA PHE A 148 1.56 -26.39 10.35
C PHE A 148 0.62 -27.58 10.27
N LYS A 149 1.08 -28.78 10.63
CA LYS A 149 0.24 -29.97 10.75
C LYS A 149 -0.82 -29.78 11.82
N MET A 150 -0.44 -29.27 13.00
CA MET A 150 -1.40 -28.94 14.06
C MET A 150 -2.34 -27.79 13.66
N LEU A 151 -1.82 -26.75 13.01
CA LEU A 151 -2.61 -25.59 12.59
C LEU A 151 -3.67 -25.93 11.54
N LEU A 152 -3.36 -26.85 10.62
CA LEU A 152 -4.23 -27.25 9.51
C LEU A 152 -5.05 -28.51 9.78
N ASN A 153 -4.86 -29.14 10.94
CA ASN A 153 -5.67 -30.25 11.44
C ASN A 153 -6.05 -30.04 12.92
N PRO A 154 -6.66 -28.90 13.28
CA PRO A 154 -7.15 -28.70 14.63
C PRO A 154 -8.24 -29.72 14.95
N PRO A 155 -8.39 -30.13 16.22
CA PRO A 155 -9.46 -31.04 16.61
C PRO A 155 -10.82 -30.39 16.34
N LEU A 156 -11.69 -31.10 15.63
CA LEU A 156 -13.06 -30.68 15.37
C LEU A 156 -13.89 -30.91 16.62
N GLN A 157 -14.46 -29.83 17.18
CA GLN A 157 -15.37 -29.91 18.33
C GLN A 157 -16.85 -29.87 17.92
N ALA A 158 -17.12 -29.40 16.69
CA ALA A 158 -18.46 -29.36 16.14
C ALA A 158 -19.00 -30.77 15.88
N ALA A 159 -20.31 -30.94 16.07
CA ALA A 159 -21.00 -32.16 15.69
C ALA A 159 -20.87 -32.38 14.17
N ALA A 160 -20.71 -33.64 13.76
CA ALA A 160 -20.68 -33.98 12.35
C ALA A 160 -22.03 -33.63 11.71
N VAL A 161 -22.00 -32.81 10.65
CA VAL A 161 -23.18 -32.47 9.87
C VAL A 161 -23.40 -33.57 8.83
N SER A 162 -24.56 -34.23 8.92
CA SER A 162 -25.04 -35.19 7.93
C SER A 162 -26.37 -34.68 7.39
N TYR A 163 -26.53 -34.70 6.06
CA TYR A 163 -27.73 -34.24 5.38
C TYR A 163 -27.93 -35.03 4.09
N ALA A 164 -29.17 -35.14 3.63
CA ALA A 164 -29.47 -35.65 2.31
C ALA A 164 -29.12 -34.57 1.29
N GLU A 165 -28.07 -34.79 0.48
CA GLU A 165 -27.66 -33.84 -0.55
C GLU A 165 -28.79 -33.72 -1.61
N PRO A 166 -29.44 -32.54 -1.74
CA PRO A 166 -30.47 -32.35 -2.75
C PRO A 166 -29.85 -32.38 -4.15
N HIS A 167 -30.62 -32.88 -5.12
CA HIS A 167 -30.25 -32.77 -6.52
C HIS A 167 -30.65 -31.39 -7.04
N VAL A 168 -29.66 -30.50 -7.19
CA VAL A 168 -29.84 -29.12 -7.64
C VAL A 168 -29.08 -28.94 -8.95
N VAL A 169 -29.79 -28.48 -9.98
CA VAL A 169 -29.24 -28.19 -11.31
C VAL A 169 -29.22 -26.68 -11.52
N SER A 170 -28.19 -26.18 -12.20
CA SER A 170 -28.05 -24.79 -12.57
C SER A 170 -27.45 -24.66 -13.97
N GLU A 171 -28.18 -24.02 -14.89
CA GLU A 171 -27.72 -23.79 -16.26
C GLU A 171 -26.40 -23.00 -16.30
N VAL A 172 -26.19 -22.09 -15.35
CA VAL A 172 -24.99 -21.24 -15.29
C VAL A 172 -23.80 -21.99 -14.70
N LEU A 173 -24.02 -22.80 -13.67
CA LEU A 173 -22.92 -23.50 -12.99
C LEU A 173 -22.52 -24.77 -13.75
N ASP A 174 -23.48 -25.52 -14.29
CA ASP A 174 -23.29 -26.92 -14.68
C ASP A 174 -22.84 -27.13 -16.13
N THR A 175 -22.85 -26.08 -16.95
CA THR A 175 -22.39 -26.11 -18.35
C THR A 175 -20.90 -26.40 -18.47
N GLU A 176 -20.41 -26.69 -19.67
CA GLU A 176 -18.96 -26.84 -19.90
C GLU A 176 -18.24 -25.50 -19.91
N PHE A 177 -16.96 -25.46 -19.50
CA PHE A 177 -16.12 -24.29 -19.66
C PHE A 177 -15.83 -24.02 -21.13
N THR A 178 -15.78 -22.73 -21.46
CA THR A 178 -15.50 -22.26 -22.81
C THR A 178 -14.07 -21.73 -22.96
N LEU A 179 -13.53 -21.73 -24.18
CA LEU A 179 -12.21 -21.17 -24.46
C LEU A 179 -12.11 -19.67 -24.11
N PRO A 180 -13.12 -18.82 -24.36
CA PRO A 180 -13.14 -17.44 -23.89
C PRO A 180 -13.06 -17.30 -22.36
N GLU A 181 -13.72 -18.18 -21.59
CA GLU A 181 -13.60 -18.20 -20.13
C GLU A 181 -12.16 -18.50 -19.70
N LEU A 182 -11.53 -19.52 -20.30
CA LEU A 182 -10.15 -19.89 -20.01
C LEU A 182 -9.17 -18.76 -20.37
N LYS A 183 -9.29 -18.15 -21.55
CA LYS A 183 -8.47 -16.99 -21.95
C LYS A 183 -8.66 -15.80 -21.01
N THR A 184 -9.89 -15.57 -20.53
CA THR A 184 -10.19 -14.52 -19.55
C THR A 184 -9.54 -14.80 -18.19
N VAL A 185 -9.53 -16.05 -17.74
CA VAL A 185 -8.79 -16.46 -16.54
C VAL A 185 -7.30 -16.19 -16.73
N LEU A 186 -6.71 -16.69 -17.83
CA LEU A 186 -5.29 -16.57 -18.10
C LEU A 186 -4.85 -15.11 -18.14
N SER A 187 -5.56 -14.23 -18.84
CA SER A 187 -5.20 -12.81 -18.94
C SER A 187 -5.16 -12.08 -17.59
N LYS A 188 -6.06 -12.45 -16.66
CA LYS A 188 -6.16 -11.87 -15.31
C LYS A 188 -5.11 -12.39 -14.32
N LEU A 189 -4.52 -13.57 -14.56
CA LEU A 189 -3.49 -14.13 -13.70
C LEU A 189 -2.24 -13.22 -13.71
N LYS A 190 -1.54 -13.14 -12.58
CA LYS A 190 -0.37 -12.26 -12.45
C LYS A 190 0.90 -13.03 -12.81
N ASN A 191 1.81 -12.40 -13.54
CA ASN A 191 3.15 -12.92 -13.82
C ASN A 191 4.02 -12.92 -12.54
N ASN A 192 5.13 -13.65 -12.57
CA ASN A 192 6.13 -13.79 -11.51
C ASN A 192 5.52 -14.31 -10.19
N LYS A 193 4.58 -15.25 -10.31
CA LYS A 193 4.02 -15.97 -9.17
C LYS A 193 4.78 -17.27 -8.96
N ALA A 194 4.99 -17.62 -7.70
CA ALA A 194 5.64 -18.87 -7.34
C ALA A 194 4.78 -20.05 -7.84
N PRO A 195 5.36 -20.97 -8.64
CA PRO A 195 4.69 -22.20 -9.05
C PRO A 195 4.62 -23.19 -7.87
N GLY A 196 3.93 -24.31 -8.08
CA GLY A 196 3.86 -25.39 -7.11
C GLY A 196 5.02 -26.39 -7.26
N PHE A 197 4.74 -27.66 -6.99
CA PHE A 197 5.70 -28.75 -7.11
C PHE A 197 6.14 -29.00 -8.55
N ASP A 198 5.27 -28.72 -9.52
CA ASP A 198 5.57 -28.86 -10.95
C ASP A 198 6.64 -27.88 -11.45
N ARG A 199 6.86 -26.78 -10.72
CA ARG A 199 7.71 -25.64 -11.09
C ARG A 199 7.33 -24.97 -12.41
N VAL A 200 6.08 -25.12 -12.87
CA VAL A 200 5.56 -24.51 -14.09
C VAL A 200 4.81 -23.21 -13.76
N PRO A 201 5.35 -22.03 -14.09
CA PRO A 201 4.67 -20.74 -13.86
C PRO A 201 3.55 -20.45 -14.89
N TYR A 202 2.70 -19.47 -14.56
CA TYR A 202 1.54 -19.08 -15.39
C TYR A 202 1.90 -18.60 -16.79
N GLU A 203 3.10 -18.05 -16.95
CA GLU A 203 3.62 -17.50 -18.20
C GLU A 203 3.64 -18.54 -19.32
N PHE A 204 3.85 -19.81 -19.00
CA PHE A 204 3.80 -20.88 -20.00
C PHE A 204 2.39 -21.02 -20.56
N PHE A 205 1.39 -21.17 -19.70
CA PHE A 205 -0.03 -21.24 -20.11
C PHE A 205 -0.53 -19.98 -20.82
N LYS A 206 -0.10 -18.79 -20.37
CA LYS A 206 -0.48 -17.50 -20.98
C LYS A 206 0.04 -17.34 -22.40
N ASN A 207 1.23 -17.87 -22.65
CA ASN A 207 1.88 -17.76 -23.95
C ASN A 207 1.63 -18.99 -24.82
N SER A 208 0.85 -19.97 -24.37
CA SER A 208 0.46 -21.14 -25.17
C SER A 208 -0.39 -20.76 -26.38
N PRO A 209 -0.29 -21.53 -27.48
CA PRO A 209 -1.13 -21.37 -28.66
C PRO A 209 -2.56 -21.85 -28.39
N ASP A 210 -3.50 -21.42 -29.23
CA ASP A 210 -4.94 -21.72 -29.05
C ASP A 210 -5.25 -23.21 -29.06
N ASP A 211 -4.56 -24.01 -29.89
CA ASP A 211 -4.77 -25.45 -29.95
C ASP A 211 -4.35 -26.14 -28.64
N PHE A 212 -3.27 -25.65 -28.00
CA PHE A 212 -2.91 -26.08 -26.64
C PHE A 212 -3.98 -25.72 -25.61
N LEU A 213 -4.55 -24.52 -25.71
CA LEU A 213 -5.60 -24.11 -24.80
C LEU A 213 -6.90 -24.90 -25.00
N LYS A 214 -7.21 -25.35 -26.22
CA LYS A 214 -8.36 -26.23 -26.50
C LYS A 214 -8.18 -27.60 -25.85
N ILE A 215 -6.99 -28.18 -25.93
CA ILE A 215 -6.68 -29.45 -25.25
C ILE A 215 -6.74 -29.28 -23.72
N LEU A 216 -6.14 -28.21 -23.20
CA LEU A 216 -6.23 -27.93 -21.76
C LEU A 216 -7.68 -27.73 -21.31
N LEU A 217 -8.52 -27.11 -22.14
CA LEU A 217 -9.94 -26.92 -21.88
C LEU A 217 -10.70 -28.24 -21.84
N SER A 218 -10.45 -29.16 -22.79
CA SER A 218 -11.10 -30.48 -22.80
C SER A 218 -10.76 -31.28 -21.54
N ILE A 219 -9.50 -31.21 -21.08
CA ILE A 219 -9.08 -31.81 -19.80
C ILE A 219 -9.86 -31.19 -18.63
N TYR A 220 -10.00 -29.87 -18.57
CA TYR A 220 -10.78 -29.23 -17.51
C TYR A 220 -12.27 -29.59 -17.55
N ASN A 221 -12.86 -29.71 -18.73
CA ASN A 221 -14.26 -30.14 -18.89
C ASN A 221 -14.45 -31.60 -18.48
N SER A 222 -13.52 -32.49 -18.84
CA SER A 222 -13.51 -33.87 -18.38
C SER A 222 -13.40 -33.95 -16.85
N ILE A 223 -12.48 -33.20 -16.24
CA ILE A 223 -12.34 -33.12 -14.78
C ILE A 223 -13.65 -32.63 -14.14
N TYR A 224 -14.29 -31.62 -14.73
CA TYR A 224 -15.52 -31.05 -14.20
C TYR A 224 -16.74 -31.96 -14.37
N HIS A 225 -16.78 -32.74 -15.44
CA HIS A 225 -17.85 -33.69 -15.71
C HIS A 225 -17.74 -34.95 -14.83
N THR A 226 -16.55 -35.53 -14.76
CA THR A 226 -16.28 -36.78 -14.00
C THR A 226 -16.12 -36.55 -12.50
N GLY A 227 -15.74 -35.32 -12.09
CA GLY A 227 -15.36 -35.02 -10.71
C GLY A 227 -14.00 -35.59 -10.30
N LEU A 228 -13.26 -36.26 -11.20
CA LEU A 228 -11.98 -36.90 -10.90
C LEU A 228 -10.84 -35.87 -10.92
N ILE A 229 -10.55 -35.30 -9.76
CA ILE A 229 -9.52 -34.27 -9.59
C ILE A 229 -8.11 -34.89 -9.55
N PRO A 230 -7.17 -34.43 -10.40
CA PRO A 230 -5.77 -34.86 -10.36
C PRO A 230 -5.11 -34.64 -8.99
N LYS A 231 -4.24 -35.56 -8.57
CA LYS A 231 -3.48 -35.52 -7.31
C LYS A 231 -2.64 -34.24 -7.19
N SER A 232 -2.08 -33.75 -8.30
CA SER A 232 -1.32 -32.49 -8.33
C SER A 232 -2.14 -31.28 -7.88
N PHE A 233 -3.46 -31.27 -8.12
CA PHE A 233 -4.34 -30.18 -7.69
C PHE A 233 -4.65 -30.25 -6.18
N LYS A 234 -4.42 -31.41 -5.57
CA LYS A 234 -4.68 -31.71 -4.15
C LYS A 234 -3.45 -31.52 -3.25
N ARG A 235 -2.27 -31.37 -3.83
CA ARG A 235 -1.00 -31.17 -3.13
C ARG A 235 -0.64 -29.68 -3.04
N SER A 236 -0.07 -29.24 -1.92
CA SER A 236 0.37 -27.85 -1.75
C SER A 236 1.69 -27.69 -0.99
N ILE A 237 2.39 -26.59 -1.27
CA ILE A 237 3.57 -26.17 -0.52
C ILE A 237 3.16 -25.04 0.42
N VAL A 238 3.32 -25.22 1.72
CA VAL A 238 3.11 -24.19 2.74
C VAL A 238 4.36 -23.34 2.88
N TYR A 239 4.26 -22.07 2.54
CA TYR A 239 5.34 -21.10 2.69
C TYR A 239 5.17 -20.29 3.98
N PRO A 240 6.08 -20.39 4.96
CA PRO A 240 6.00 -19.62 6.20
C PRO A 240 6.32 -18.15 5.96
N LEU A 241 5.33 -17.27 6.11
CA LEU A 241 5.48 -15.82 6.02
C LEU A 241 5.47 -15.19 7.41
N HIS A 242 6.60 -14.64 7.84
CA HIS A 242 6.70 -13.94 9.14
C HIS A 242 5.74 -12.75 9.22
N LYS A 243 4.98 -12.68 10.32
CA LYS A 243 3.98 -11.62 10.56
C LYS A 243 4.53 -10.51 11.44
N LYS A 244 4.87 -10.83 12.70
CA LYS A 244 5.39 -9.91 13.72
C LYS A 244 5.91 -10.72 14.92
N GLY A 245 6.71 -10.10 15.79
CA GLY A 245 7.25 -10.75 16.99
C GLY A 245 8.55 -11.49 16.70
N ASP A 246 8.95 -12.38 17.61
CA ASP A 246 10.16 -13.19 17.50
C ASP A 246 10.13 -14.08 16.25
N ASN A 247 11.23 -14.07 15.49
CA ASN A 247 11.40 -14.85 14.28
C ASN A 247 11.68 -16.33 14.57
N ASN A 248 12.02 -16.70 15.80
CA ASN A 248 12.29 -18.09 16.21
C ASN A 248 11.03 -18.85 16.69
N LEU A 249 9.86 -18.20 16.70
CA LEU A 249 8.60 -18.85 17.06
C LEU A 249 7.74 -19.10 15.81
N ALA A 250 7.45 -20.37 15.51
CA ALA A 250 6.65 -20.76 14.35
C ALA A 250 5.24 -20.12 14.33
N SER A 251 4.63 -19.93 15.51
CA SER A 251 3.33 -19.28 15.70
C SER A 251 3.28 -17.81 15.24
N ASN A 252 4.42 -17.16 15.04
CA ASN A 252 4.53 -15.80 14.49
C ASN A 252 4.52 -15.77 12.95
N TYR A 253 4.35 -16.92 12.30
CA TYR A 253 4.32 -17.05 10.85
C TYR A 253 2.92 -17.45 10.36
N ARG A 254 2.60 -17.01 9.15
CA ARG A 254 1.39 -17.42 8.41
C ARG A 254 1.80 -18.38 7.31
N GLY A 255 1.13 -19.53 7.22
CA GLY A 255 1.34 -20.48 6.13
C GLY A 255 0.60 -20.03 4.86
N LEU A 256 1.33 -19.80 3.77
CA LEU A 256 0.72 -19.55 2.45
C LEU A 256 0.80 -20.81 1.60
N SER A 257 -0.32 -21.35 1.14
CA SER A 257 -0.36 -22.56 0.32
C SER A 257 -0.12 -22.23 -1.16
N PHE A 258 0.88 -22.88 -1.76
CA PHE A 258 1.14 -22.86 -3.19
C PHE A 258 0.75 -24.19 -3.82
N ILE A 259 -0.26 -24.14 -4.68
CA ILE A 259 -0.68 -25.24 -5.57
C ILE A 259 -0.08 -25.00 -6.96
N ASP A 260 0.09 -26.06 -7.73
CA ASP A 260 0.47 -26.03 -9.13
C ASP A 260 -0.40 -25.05 -9.95
N CYS A 261 0.22 -24.37 -10.90
CA CYS A 261 -0.43 -23.30 -11.66
C CYS A 261 -1.63 -23.83 -12.46
N ILE A 262 -1.52 -25.03 -13.01
CA ILE A 262 -2.59 -25.73 -13.73
C ILE A 262 -3.83 -25.94 -12.85
N GLY A 263 -3.66 -26.40 -11.60
CA GLY A 263 -4.78 -26.56 -10.66
C GLY A 263 -5.39 -25.23 -10.22
N LYS A 264 -4.59 -24.16 -10.14
CA LYS A 264 -5.11 -22.81 -9.84
C LYS A 264 -5.90 -22.21 -11.01
N ILE A 265 -5.56 -22.55 -12.26
CA ILE A 265 -6.34 -22.13 -13.44
C ILE A 265 -7.72 -22.78 -13.36
N PHE A 266 -7.82 -24.08 -13.11
CA PHE A 266 -9.08 -24.77 -12.87
C PHE A 266 -9.89 -24.15 -11.73
N SER A 267 -9.25 -23.92 -10.58
CA SER A 267 -9.89 -23.26 -9.43
C SER A 267 -10.40 -21.85 -9.78
N SER A 268 -9.74 -21.13 -10.70
CA SER A 268 -10.17 -19.80 -11.14
C SER A 268 -11.42 -19.85 -12.03
N LEU A 269 -11.56 -20.90 -12.85
CA LEU A 269 -12.77 -21.13 -13.65
C LEU A 269 -13.98 -21.35 -12.74
N LEU A 270 -13.87 -22.28 -11.79
CA LEU A 270 -14.89 -22.52 -10.76
C LEU A 270 -15.23 -21.23 -10.00
N ASN A 271 -14.20 -20.49 -9.58
CA ASN A 271 -14.39 -19.27 -8.81
C ASN A 271 -15.15 -18.20 -9.62
N ASN A 272 -14.82 -18.00 -10.89
CA ASN A 272 -15.50 -17.00 -11.72
C ASN A 272 -16.98 -17.33 -11.88
N ARG A 273 -17.33 -18.61 -12.08
CA ARG A 273 -18.73 -19.05 -12.17
C ARG A 273 -19.47 -18.91 -10.86
N LEU A 274 -18.87 -19.36 -9.76
CA LEU A 274 -19.48 -19.27 -8.44
C LEU A 274 -19.72 -17.80 -8.05
N ASN A 275 -18.77 -16.90 -8.29
CA ASN A 275 -18.97 -15.47 -8.04
C ASN A 275 -20.08 -14.88 -8.90
N LYS A 276 -20.11 -15.19 -10.21
CA LYS A 276 -21.17 -14.73 -11.11
C LYS A 276 -22.55 -15.19 -10.61
N TRP A 277 -22.69 -16.48 -10.33
CA TRP A 277 -23.94 -17.03 -9.82
C TRP A 277 -24.35 -16.43 -8.47
N THR A 278 -23.39 -16.21 -7.56
CA THR A 278 -23.62 -15.57 -6.25
C THR A 278 -24.16 -14.14 -6.41
N ASP A 279 -23.57 -13.37 -7.34
CA ASP A 279 -24.00 -12.00 -7.63
C ASP A 279 -25.38 -11.98 -8.31
N ASP A 280 -25.59 -12.81 -9.33
CA ASP A 280 -26.83 -12.88 -10.12
C ASP A 280 -28.04 -13.32 -9.28
N ASN A 281 -27.83 -14.18 -8.26
CA ASN A 281 -28.88 -14.70 -7.38
C ASN A 281 -28.98 -13.94 -6.03
N GLY A 282 -28.18 -12.89 -5.83
CA GLY A 282 -28.23 -12.08 -4.61
C GLY A 282 -27.93 -12.86 -3.31
N VAL A 283 -27.12 -13.92 -3.38
CA VAL A 283 -26.90 -14.87 -2.27
C VAL A 283 -26.24 -14.20 -1.06
N LEU A 284 -25.28 -13.31 -1.29
CA LEU A 284 -24.59 -12.61 -0.20
C LEU A 284 -25.40 -11.41 0.29
N THR A 285 -25.65 -11.37 1.60
CA THR A 285 -26.35 -10.27 2.27
C THR A 285 -25.59 -8.95 2.13
N GLU A 286 -26.29 -7.81 2.29
CA GLU A 286 -25.66 -6.48 2.30
C GLU A 286 -24.61 -6.32 3.41
N PHE A 287 -24.69 -7.13 4.47
CA PHE A 287 -23.76 -7.08 5.59
C PHE A 287 -22.41 -7.75 5.29
N GLN A 288 -22.33 -8.57 4.22
CA GLN A 288 -21.09 -9.20 3.76
C GLN A 288 -20.43 -8.39 2.63
N ALA A 289 -19.37 -7.67 2.99
CA ALA A 289 -18.56 -6.88 2.06
C ALA A 289 -17.24 -7.57 1.67
N GLY A 290 -16.86 -8.65 2.37
CA GLY A 290 -15.60 -9.36 2.16
C GLY A 290 -15.51 -9.98 0.77
N PHE A 291 -14.39 -9.76 0.08
CA PHE A 291 -14.05 -10.38 -1.22
C PHE A 291 -15.09 -10.20 -2.34
N ARG A 292 -16.00 -9.23 -2.19
CA ARG A 292 -17.12 -8.99 -3.10
C ARG A 292 -16.83 -7.82 -4.03
N LYS A 293 -17.19 -7.95 -5.32
CA LYS A 293 -17.04 -6.88 -6.30
C LYS A 293 -17.96 -5.70 -5.94
N ASN A 294 -17.50 -4.46 -6.13
CA ASN A 294 -18.24 -3.23 -5.81
C ASN A 294 -18.48 -2.97 -4.31
N TYR A 295 -17.83 -3.73 -3.43
CA TYR A 295 -17.73 -3.47 -2.00
C TYR A 295 -16.28 -3.18 -1.65
N SER A 296 -16.08 -2.38 -0.61
CA SER A 296 -14.75 -2.00 -0.15
C SER A 296 -14.70 -1.91 1.37
N THR A 297 -13.50 -2.02 1.94
CA THR A 297 -13.30 -1.77 3.38
C THR A 297 -13.80 -0.38 3.78
N ILE A 298 -13.64 0.61 2.90
CA ILE A 298 -14.09 1.99 3.13
C ILE A 298 -15.61 2.03 3.32
N ASP A 299 -16.38 1.20 2.62
CA ASP A 299 -17.85 1.19 2.75
C ASP A 299 -18.32 0.75 4.14
N ASN A 300 -17.68 -0.29 4.71
CA ASN A 300 -17.97 -0.71 6.08
C ASN A 300 -17.52 0.32 7.11
N ILE A 301 -16.32 0.89 6.95
CA ILE A 301 -15.83 1.93 7.87
C ILE A 301 -16.73 3.17 7.82
N PHE A 302 -17.14 3.60 6.62
CA PHE A 302 -18.04 4.73 6.43
C PHE A 302 -19.42 4.44 7.02
N SER A 303 -19.96 3.25 6.79
CA SER A 303 -21.25 2.82 7.35
C SER A 303 -21.22 2.80 8.87
N LEU A 304 -20.18 2.21 9.47
CA LEU A 304 -19.97 2.24 10.92
C LEU A 304 -19.90 3.67 11.45
N THR A 305 -19.14 4.54 10.80
CA THR A 305 -18.99 5.94 11.21
C THR A 305 -20.33 6.68 11.14
N CYS A 306 -21.10 6.50 10.06
CA CYS A 306 -22.45 7.06 9.95
C CYS A 306 -23.38 6.54 11.04
N MET A 307 -23.40 5.23 11.30
CA MET A 307 -24.22 4.62 12.35
C MET A 307 -23.89 5.18 13.73
N ILE A 308 -22.60 5.36 14.05
CA ILE A 308 -22.19 5.98 15.31
C ILE A 308 -22.71 7.42 15.38
N HIS A 309 -22.47 8.25 14.35
CA HIS A 309 -22.94 9.64 14.36
C HIS A 309 -24.47 9.76 14.43
N LEU A 310 -25.21 8.91 13.71
CA LEU A 310 -26.66 8.86 13.75
C LEU A 310 -27.18 8.50 15.15
N ARG A 311 -26.57 7.49 15.78
CA ARG A 311 -26.97 7.06 17.13
C ARG A 311 -26.66 8.14 18.16
N LEU A 312 -25.47 8.73 18.08
CA LEU A 312 -25.03 9.80 18.95
C LEU A 312 -25.68 11.15 18.59
N ALA A 313 -26.58 11.26 17.61
CA ALA A 313 -27.28 12.51 17.34
C ALA A 313 -28.16 12.93 18.52
N SER A 314 -28.77 11.95 19.19
CA SER A 314 -29.60 12.14 20.38
C SER A 314 -28.74 12.15 21.67
N PRO A 315 -29.04 13.02 22.65
CA PRO A 315 -28.37 13.02 23.95
C PRO A 315 -28.56 11.68 24.68
N LYS A 316 -27.58 11.30 25.52
CA LYS A 316 -27.55 10.07 26.35
C LYS A 316 -27.50 8.74 25.58
N GLU A 317 -27.66 8.75 24.27
CA GLU A 317 -27.58 7.54 23.47
C GLU A 317 -26.14 7.02 23.32
N LYS A 318 -26.06 5.70 23.16
CA LYS A 318 -24.80 4.96 23.02
C LYS A 318 -24.91 3.96 21.87
N LEU A 319 -23.75 3.62 21.32
CA LEU A 319 -23.60 2.46 20.43
C LEU A 319 -22.52 1.55 21.00
N TYR A 320 -22.90 0.30 21.26
CA TYR A 320 -22.01 -0.73 21.77
C TYR A 320 -21.55 -1.59 20.59
N CYS A 321 -20.23 -1.66 20.37
CA CYS A 321 -19.65 -2.41 19.26
C CYS A 321 -18.71 -3.49 19.79
N PHE A 322 -18.91 -4.74 19.36
CA PHE A 322 -17.97 -5.83 19.61
C PHE A 322 -17.22 -6.15 18.31
N PHE A 323 -15.92 -5.83 18.30
CA PHE A 323 -15.02 -6.16 17.21
C PHE A 323 -14.48 -7.57 17.43
N VAL A 324 -14.83 -8.48 16.53
CA VAL A 324 -14.49 -9.90 16.60
C VAL A 324 -13.32 -10.19 15.66
N ASP A 325 -12.27 -10.84 16.18
CA ASP A 325 -11.16 -11.42 15.40
C ASP A 325 -11.18 -12.93 15.64
N PHE A 326 -11.32 -13.72 14.58
CA PHE A 326 -11.23 -15.17 14.68
C PHE A 326 -9.77 -15.63 14.68
N THR A 327 -9.48 -16.63 15.51
CA THR A 327 -8.21 -17.33 15.48
C THR A 327 -8.13 -18.15 14.20
N ALA A 328 -7.18 -17.83 13.32
CA ALA A 328 -6.89 -18.61 12.11
C ALA A 328 -8.17 -19.01 11.35
N ALA A 329 -9.03 -18.03 11.04
CA ALA A 329 -10.41 -18.27 10.59
C ALA A 329 -10.51 -19.23 9.39
N PHE A 330 -9.64 -19.06 8.40
CA PHE A 330 -9.59 -19.92 7.22
C PHE A 330 -9.14 -21.34 7.57
N ASP A 331 -8.18 -21.49 8.49
CA ASP A 331 -7.56 -22.78 8.81
C ASP A 331 -8.46 -23.67 9.68
N ASN A 332 -9.46 -23.10 10.36
CA ASN A 332 -10.33 -23.81 11.32
C ASN A 332 -11.70 -24.26 10.75
N ILE A 333 -12.03 -23.93 9.49
CA ILE A 333 -13.34 -24.27 8.91
C ILE A 333 -13.53 -25.78 8.81
N ASP A 334 -14.61 -26.31 9.39
CA ASP A 334 -15.06 -27.66 9.09
C ASP A 334 -15.60 -27.70 7.65
N ARG A 335 -14.91 -28.45 6.78
CA ARG A 335 -15.27 -28.58 5.37
C ARG A 335 -16.66 -29.18 5.17
N ARG A 336 -17.10 -30.09 6.06
CA ARG A 336 -18.44 -30.70 5.99
C ARG A 336 -19.53 -29.66 6.20
N GLY A 337 -19.37 -28.84 7.25
CA GLY A 337 -20.28 -27.72 7.52
C GLY A 337 -20.29 -26.70 6.39
N MET A 338 -19.13 -26.43 5.79
CA MET A 338 -19.05 -25.58 4.60
C MET A 338 -19.84 -26.15 3.41
N PHE A 339 -19.66 -27.43 3.06
CA PHE A 339 -20.40 -28.04 1.95
C PHE A 339 -21.91 -28.04 2.19
N PHE A 340 -22.33 -28.34 3.43
CA PHE A 340 -23.72 -28.25 3.84
C PHE A 340 -24.30 -26.85 3.60
N LYS A 341 -23.63 -25.79 4.06
CA LYS A 341 -24.11 -24.41 3.85
C LYS A 341 -24.19 -24.03 2.38
N LEU A 342 -23.22 -24.44 1.56
CA LEU A 342 -23.26 -24.19 0.12
C LEU A 342 -24.46 -24.89 -0.53
N SER A 343 -24.76 -26.12 -0.10
CA SER A 343 -25.95 -26.85 -0.54
C SER A 343 -27.24 -26.13 -0.12
N CYS A 344 -27.35 -25.67 1.13
CA CYS A 344 -28.50 -24.90 1.60
C CYS A 344 -28.71 -23.58 0.84
N MET A 345 -27.64 -22.97 0.32
CA MET A 345 -27.72 -21.77 -0.51
C MET A 345 -28.15 -22.06 -1.95
N GLY A 346 -28.26 -23.32 -2.36
CA GLY A 346 -28.67 -23.73 -3.71
C GLY A 346 -27.52 -23.83 -4.71
N VAL A 347 -26.27 -23.99 -4.27
CA VAL A 347 -25.17 -24.32 -5.18
C VAL A 347 -25.47 -25.68 -5.82
N SER A 348 -25.35 -25.76 -7.16
CA SER A 348 -25.67 -26.99 -7.89
C SER A 348 -24.83 -28.17 -7.45
N THR A 349 -25.39 -29.38 -7.55
CA THR A 349 -24.74 -30.62 -7.12
C THR A 349 -23.41 -30.84 -7.87
N LYS A 350 -23.35 -30.50 -9.16
CA LYS A 350 -22.12 -30.64 -9.97
C LYS A 350 -21.02 -29.67 -9.52
N MET A 351 -21.34 -28.39 -9.30
CA MET A 351 -20.38 -27.40 -8.79
C MET A 351 -19.90 -27.77 -7.38
N LEU A 352 -20.82 -28.17 -6.50
CA LEU A 352 -20.51 -28.59 -5.14
C LEU A 352 -19.60 -29.83 -5.13
N SER A 353 -19.88 -30.82 -5.97
CA SER A 353 -19.05 -32.02 -6.14
C SER A 353 -17.63 -31.67 -6.61
N ALA A 354 -17.48 -30.79 -7.59
CA ALA A 354 -16.17 -30.34 -8.05
C ALA A 354 -15.37 -29.63 -6.94
N ILE A 355 -16.03 -28.81 -6.11
CA ILE A 355 -15.40 -28.15 -4.96
C ILE A 355 -15.04 -29.20 -3.89
N LYS A 356 -15.95 -30.11 -3.55
CA LYS A 356 -15.73 -31.19 -2.58
C LYS A 356 -14.53 -32.04 -2.97
N ASN A 357 -14.49 -32.53 -4.20
CA ASN A 357 -13.39 -33.35 -4.72
C ASN A 357 -12.05 -32.60 -4.77
N LEU A 358 -12.07 -31.27 -4.96
CA LEU A 358 -10.86 -30.45 -4.90
C LEU A 358 -10.30 -30.35 -3.48
N TYR A 359 -11.17 -30.36 -2.47
CA TYR A 359 -10.81 -30.27 -1.05
C TYR A 359 -10.72 -31.64 -0.34
N GLU A 360 -11.03 -32.76 -1.00
CA GLU A 360 -10.88 -34.09 -0.41
C GLU A 360 -9.49 -34.69 -0.68
N GLY A 361 -8.91 -35.33 0.34
CA GLY A 361 -7.64 -36.06 0.24
C GLY A 361 -6.43 -35.15 -0.01
N THR A 362 -6.40 -33.99 0.63
CA THR A 362 -5.44 -32.92 0.32
C THR A 362 -4.21 -33.02 1.21
N THR A 363 -3.02 -32.81 0.65
CA THR A 363 -1.76 -32.89 1.40
C THR A 363 -0.91 -31.63 1.27
N ALA A 364 -0.02 -31.43 2.23
CA ALA A 364 0.85 -30.28 2.31
C ALA A 364 2.26 -30.66 2.75
N GLY A 365 3.26 -30.01 2.16
CA GLY A 365 4.65 -29.97 2.65
C GLY A 365 5.07 -28.53 2.96
N VAL A 366 6.01 -28.32 3.86
CA VAL A 366 6.43 -26.97 4.31
C VAL A 366 7.72 -26.54 3.62
N TRP A 367 7.76 -25.30 3.12
CA TRP A 367 8.97 -24.71 2.54
C TRP A 367 9.94 -24.28 3.65
N CYS A 368 11.06 -24.98 3.73
CA CYS A 368 12.15 -24.76 4.68
C CYS A 368 13.42 -24.23 3.98
N ARG A 369 14.50 -24.01 4.74
CA ARG A 369 15.78 -23.51 4.21
C ARG A 369 16.37 -24.45 3.14
N ASP A 370 16.28 -25.75 3.38
CA ASP A 370 16.94 -26.79 2.57
C ASP A 370 16.01 -27.43 1.52
N GLY A 371 14.78 -26.92 1.39
CA GLY A 371 13.79 -27.44 0.45
C GLY A 371 12.41 -27.58 1.09
N VAL A 372 11.54 -28.38 0.46
CA VAL A 372 10.23 -28.71 1.02
C VAL A 372 10.38 -29.92 1.95
N ALA A 373 9.92 -29.80 3.19
CA ALA A 373 9.95 -30.85 4.20
C ALA A 373 8.54 -31.30 4.59
N GLY A 374 8.41 -32.59 4.93
CA GLY A 374 7.16 -33.22 5.33
C GLY A 374 6.15 -33.44 4.19
N ASP A 375 5.22 -34.36 4.43
CA ASP A 375 4.00 -34.55 3.65
C ASP A 375 2.90 -34.99 4.62
N PHE A 376 1.94 -34.13 4.89
CA PHE A 376 0.85 -34.40 5.85
C PHE A 376 -0.50 -34.09 5.24
N LYS A 377 -1.52 -34.85 5.65
CA LYS A 377 -2.91 -34.60 5.26
C LYS A 377 -3.42 -33.29 5.86
N THR A 378 -4.32 -32.64 5.16
CA THR A 378 -5.00 -31.41 5.58
C THR A 378 -6.49 -31.64 5.49
N GLU A 379 -7.15 -31.88 6.62
CA GLU A 379 -8.55 -32.32 6.66
C GLU A 379 -9.52 -31.18 6.99
N VAL A 380 -9.00 -30.12 7.62
CA VAL A 380 -9.76 -28.95 8.03
C VAL A 380 -9.31 -27.73 7.24
N GLY A 381 -10.16 -26.70 7.23
CA GLY A 381 -9.82 -25.39 6.75
C GLY A 381 -9.86 -25.24 5.23
N LEU A 382 -9.78 -23.97 4.84
CA LEU A 382 -9.62 -23.50 3.49
C LEU A 382 -8.14 -23.27 3.20
N ARG A 383 -7.72 -23.51 1.95
CA ARG A 383 -6.33 -23.34 1.53
C ARG A 383 -5.97 -21.86 1.42
N GLN A 384 -5.19 -21.32 2.35
CA GLN A 384 -4.76 -19.92 2.28
C GLN A 384 -3.95 -19.65 1.00
N GLY A 385 -4.43 -18.72 0.17
CA GLY A 385 -3.81 -18.40 -1.12
C GLY A 385 -4.41 -19.13 -2.32
N CYS A 386 -5.37 -20.04 -2.11
CA CYS A 386 -6.26 -20.52 -3.16
C CYS A 386 -7.25 -19.43 -3.58
N ILE A 387 -7.59 -19.40 -4.87
CA ILE A 387 -8.45 -18.37 -5.48
C ILE A 387 -9.92 -18.55 -5.07
N LEU A 388 -10.36 -19.79 -4.79
CA LEU A 388 -11.71 -20.14 -4.36
C LEU A 388 -11.99 -19.82 -2.88
N SER A 389 -10.99 -19.95 -2.02
CA SER A 389 -11.19 -19.86 -0.57
C SER A 389 -11.87 -18.57 -0.09
N PRO A 390 -11.61 -17.37 -0.65
CA PRO A 390 -12.25 -16.14 -0.19
C PRO A 390 -13.78 -16.11 -0.37
N ILE A 391 -14.30 -16.59 -1.51
CA ILE A 391 -15.75 -16.64 -1.74
C ILE A 391 -16.41 -17.72 -0.88
N LEU A 392 -15.77 -18.89 -0.74
CA LEU A 392 -16.26 -19.98 0.10
C LEU A 392 -16.37 -19.54 1.57
N PHE A 393 -15.38 -18.81 2.09
CA PHE A 393 -15.45 -18.22 3.43
C PHE A 393 -16.61 -17.23 3.57
N SER A 394 -16.78 -16.36 2.57
CA SER A 394 -17.81 -15.32 2.61
C SER A 394 -19.22 -15.91 2.61
N MET A 395 -19.45 -16.95 1.80
CA MET A 395 -20.69 -17.73 1.80
C MET A 395 -20.88 -18.47 3.12
N PHE A 396 -19.85 -19.13 3.65
CA PHE A 396 -19.93 -19.90 4.89
C PHE A 396 -20.41 -19.09 6.11
N ILE A 397 -20.05 -17.81 6.20
CA ILE A 397 -20.44 -16.95 7.34
C ILE A 397 -21.65 -16.06 7.06
N ASN A 398 -22.23 -16.15 5.86
CA ASN A 398 -23.24 -15.22 5.38
C ASN A 398 -24.59 -15.30 6.15
N ASP A 399 -24.85 -16.42 6.82
CA ASP A 399 -26.03 -16.68 7.66
C ASP A 399 -25.88 -16.14 9.10
N LEU A 400 -24.68 -15.74 9.52
CA LEU A 400 -24.45 -15.15 10.85
C LEU A 400 -25.40 -13.98 11.20
N PRO A 401 -25.70 -13.02 10.29
CA PRO A 401 -26.64 -11.93 10.59
C PRO A 401 -28.02 -12.42 11.02
N GLU A 402 -28.50 -13.55 10.51
CA GLU A 402 -29.83 -14.09 10.83
C GLU A 402 -29.85 -14.71 12.24
N VAL A 403 -28.75 -15.32 12.66
CA VAL A 403 -28.61 -16.00 13.95
C VAL A 403 -28.43 -15.03 15.13
N LEU A 404 -27.84 -13.86 14.89
CA LEU A 404 -27.43 -12.97 15.97
C LEU A 404 -28.58 -12.34 16.76
N GLU A 405 -29.79 -12.28 16.21
CA GLU A 405 -31.00 -11.73 16.85
C GLU A 405 -30.72 -10.42 17.64
N GLY A 406 -30.70 -9.28 16.95
CA GLY A 406 -30.29 -8.03 17.58
C GLY A 406 -30.07 -6.89 16.60
N GLY A 407 -29.26 -5.91 16.97
CA GLY A 407 -28.91 -4.78 16.12
C GLY A 407 -29.58 -3.45 16.46
N CYS A 408 -29.19 -2.43 15.70
CA CYS A 408 -29.69 -1.06 15.78
C CYS A 408 -30.46 -0.70 14.51
N SER A 409 -31.57 0.00 14.67
CA SER A 409 -32.40 0.47 13.55
C SER A 409 -31.91 1.82 13.04
N PHE A 410 -31.78 1.94 11.71
CA PHE A 410 -31.44 3.17 11.01
C PHE A 410 -32.43 3.35 9.85
N GLY A 411 -33.45 4.19 10.06
CA GLY A 411 -34.61 4.23 9.15
C GLY A 411 -35.28 2.87 9.07
N ASN A 412 -35.55 2.39 7.86
CA ASN A 412 -36.20 1.09 7.61
C ASN A 412 -35.22 -0.09 7.63
N LYS A 413 -33.94 0.12 7.94
CA LYS A 413 -32.92 -0.94 7.96
C LYS A 413 -32.47 -1.23 9.38
N ARG A 414 -32.61 -2.47 9.82
CA ARG A 414 -31.99 -2.98 11.04
C ARG A 414 -30.60 -3.53 10.70
N VAL A 415 -29.58 -3.05 11.40
CA VAL A 415 -28.18 -3.46 11.21
C VAL A 415 -27.68 -4.07 12.51
N ASN A 416 -27.24 -5.32 12.47
CA ASN A 416 -26.71 -6.03 13.63
C ASN A 416 -25.22 -6.37 13.47
N VAL A 417 -24.74 -6.47 12.24
CA VAL A 417 -23.36 -6.83 11.96
C VAL A 417 -22.83 -6.13 10.70
N LEU A 418 -21.53 -5.84 10.70
CA LEU A 418 -20.75 -5.57 9.50
C LEU A 418 -19.68 -6.63 9.36
N MET A 419 -19.64 -7.32 8.21
CA MET A 419 -18.67 -8.37 7.93
C MET A 419 -17.78 -7.96 6.76
N TYR A 420 -16.46 -8.12 6.96
CA TYR A 420 -15.49 -8.10 5.88
C TYR A 420 -14.58 -9.31 6.06
N ALA A 421 -15.03 -10.45 5.53
CA ALA A 421 -14.39 -11.73 5.80
C ALA A 421 -14.30 -12.01 7.32
N ASP A 422 -13.10 -12.16 7.87
CA ASP A 422 -12.83 -12.45 9.28
C ASP A 422 -12.94 -11.22 10.20
N ASP A 423 -12.92 -10.00 9.65
CA ASP A 423 -13.12 -8.76 10.40
C ASP A 423 -14.62 -8.47 10.57
N ILE A 424 -15.16 -8.77 11.76
CA ILE A 424 -16.60 -8.65 12.07
C ILE A 424 -16.84 -7.61 13.17
N VAL A 425 -17.90 -6.83 13.03
CA VAL A 425 -18.36 -5.88 14.06
C VAL A 425 -19.82 -6.14 14.37
N LEU A 426 -20.11 -6.60 15.58
CA LEU A 426 -21.47 -6.64 16.11
C LEU A 426 -21.82 -5.27 16.68
N LEU A 427 -23.07 -4.83 16.50
CA LEU A 427 -23.54 -3.56 17.03
C LEU A 427 -24.89 -3.70 17.74
N SER A 428 -25.02 -3.02 18.88
CA SER A 428 -26.25 -2.96 19.66
C SER A 428 -26.46 -1.57 20.27
N PRO A 429 -27.71 -1.08 20.34
CA PRO A 429 -28.04 0.16 21.05
C PRO A 429 -27.97 0.02 22.58
N THR A 430 -27.96 -1.21 23.11
CA THR A 430 -27.97 -1.51 24.56
C THR A 430 -26.89 -2.51 24.95
N ALA A 431 -26.40 -2.42 26.20
CA ALA A 431 -25.40 -3.34 26.74
C ALA A 431 -25.91 -4.78 26.81
N THR A 432 -27.16 -4.97 27.27
CA THR A 432 -27.84 -6.28 27.35
C THR A 432 -28.04 -6.90 25.97
N GLY A 433 -28.46 -6.09 24.98
CA GLY A 433 -28.60 -6.54 23.60
C GLY A 433 -27.27 -7.02 23.01
N LEU A 434 -26.16 -6.33 23.32
CA LEU A 434 -24.84 -6.79 22.87
C LEU A 434 -24.45 -8.12 23.52
N GLN A 435 -24.70 -8.30 24.83
CA GLN A 435 -24.41 -9.56 25.51
C GLN A 435 -25.22 -10.73 24.92
N HIS A 436 -26.50 -10.51 24.60
CA HIS A 436 -27.33 -11.52 23.94
C HIS A 436 -26.75 -11.92 22.57
N MET A 437 -26.35 -10.95 21.76
CA MET A 437 -25.70 -11.21 20.46
C MET A 437 -24.38 -11.96 20.62
N ILE A 438 -23.60 -11.68 21.68
CA ILE A 438 -22.36 -12.42 22.00
C ILE A 438 -22.65 -13.89 22.32
N ILE A 439 -23.73 -14.18 23.05
CA ILE A 439 -24.15 -15.56 23.37
C ILE A 439 -24.60 -16.30 22.10
N ARG A 440 -25.34 -15.63 21.21
CA ARG A 440 -25.70 -16.17 19.89
C ARG A 440 -24.46 -16.46 19.04
N LEU A 441 -23.50 -15.53 19.02
CA LEU A 441 -22.20 -15.73 18.36
C LEU A 441 -21.44 -16.93 18.95
N GLU A 442 -21.40 -17.07 20.27
CA GLU A 442 -20.74 -18.20 20.93
C GLU A 442 -21.31 -19.54 20.47
N THR A 443 -22.65 -19.64 20.45
CA THR A 443 -23.37 -20.84 19.99
C THR A 443 -23.08 -21.12 18.52
N TYR A 444 -23.14 -20.09 17.68
CA TYR A 444 -22.80 -20.18 16.26
C TYR A 444 -21.35 -20.65 16.06
N CYS A 445 -20.40 -20.08 16.79
CA CYS A 445 -18.99 -20.46 16.71
C CYS A 445 -18.75 -21.91 17.13
N ARG A 446 -19.41 -22.37 18.19
CA ARG A 446 -19.34 -23.76 18.66
C ARG A 446 -19.87 -24.74 17.60
N HIS A 447 -21.00 -24.40 16.99
CA HIS A 447 -21.64 -25.24 15.98
C HIS A 447 -20.84 -25.32 14.68
N TRP A 448 -20.19 -24.22 14.27
CA TRP A 448 -19.46 -24.12 13.01
C TRP A 448 -17.92 -24.21 13.15
N ASN A 449 -17.43 -24.67 14.29
CA ASN A 449 -16.00 -24.82 14.60
C ASN A 449 -15.17 -23.54 14.40
N LEU A 450 -15.73 -22.38 14.72
CA LEU A 450 -15.03 -21.09 14.73
C LEU A 450 -14.55 -20.75 16.15
N LYS A 451 -13.41 -20.08 16.24
CA LYS A 451 -12.81 -19.71 17.53
C LYS A 451 -12.51 -18.22 17.61
N VAL A 452 -13.18 -17.51 18.50
CA VAL A 452 -12.92 -16.09 18.77
C VAL A 452 -11.59 -15.92 19.52
N ASN A 453 -10.76 -14.97 19.07
CA ASN A 453 -9.51 -14.58 19.70
C ASN A 453 -9.75 -13.44 20.70
N LEU A 454 -9.96 -13.74 21.98
CA LEU A 454 -10.24 -12.72 23.01
C LEU A 454 -9.08 -11.75 23.28
N ASN A 455 -7.84 -12.12 22.92
CA ASN A 455 -6.69 -11.21 23.06
C ASN A 455 -6.77 -10.06 22.06
N LYS A 456 -7.44 -10.25 20.93
CA LYS A 456 -7.61 -9.23 19.90
C LYS A 456 -9.03 -8.71 19.74
N SER A 457 -10.03 -9.52 20.07
CA SER A 457 -11.43 -9.12 20.03
C SER A 457 -11.70 -8.18 21.18
N LYS A 458 -12.30 -7.01 20.91
CA LYS A 458 -12.48 -5.94 21.90
C LYS A 458 -13.86 -5.33 21.78
N ILE A 459 -14.35 -4.79 22.89
CA ILE A 459 -15.56 -3.96 22.90
C ILE A 459 -15.18 -2.49 22.92
N MET A 460 -15.87 -1.69 22.10
CA MET A 460 -15.87 -0.24 22.21
C MET A 460 -17.28 0.27 22.43
N VAL A 461 -17.39 1.28 23.28
CA VAL A 461 -18.65 1.97 23.54
C VAL A 461 -18.53 3.42 23.09
N PHE A 462 -19.25 3.76 22.03
CA PHE A 462 -19.33 5.12 21.52
C PHE A 462 -20.42 5.88 22.27
N ARG A 463 -20.08 7.07 22.79
CA ARG A 463 -20.98 7.90 23.61
C ARG A 463 -20.53 9.36 23.62
N ARG A 464 -21.45 10.30 23.92
CA ARG A 464 -21.12 11.71 24.16
C ARG A 464 -20.65 11.92 25.61
N GLY A 465 -19.39 11.58 25.91
CA GLY A 465 -18.78 11.82 27.22
C GLY A 465 -19.33 10.93 28.36
N GLY A 466 -19.02 11.31 29.60
CA GLY A 466 -19.39 10.58 30.81
C GLY A 466 -18.59 9.29 31.05
N ARG A 467 -18.67 8.75 32.26
CA ARG A 467 -18.03 7.48 32.63
C ARG A 467 -18.87 6.29 32.13
N LEU A 468 -18.20 5.20 31.73
CA LEU A 468 -18.88 3.92 31.58
C LEU A 468 -19.49 3.50 32.91
N LYS A 469 -20.65 2.84 32.86
CA LYS A 469 -21.19 2.29 34.09
C LYS A 469 -20.29 1.14 34.56
N ALA A 470 -20.08 1.01 35.87
CA ALA A 470 -19.24 -0.07 36.41
C ALA A 470 -19.77 -1.49 36.11
N GLU A 471 -21.08 -1.57 35.87
CA GLU A 471 -21.82 -2.78 35.47
C GLU A 471 -21.72 -3.13 33.99
N ASP A 472 -21.28 -2.20 33.12
CA ASP A 472 -21.12 -2.46 31.68
C ASP A 472 -19.94 -3.43 31.47
N ARG A 473 -20.24 -4.74 31.48
CA ARG A 473 -19.30 -5.85 31.27
C ARG A 473 -19.93 -6.87 30.34
N TRP A 474 -19.07 -7.55 29.58
CA TRP A 474 -19.49 -8.58 28.64
C TRP A 474 -18.59 -9.80 28.74
N TRP A 475 -19.18 -10.95 28.49
CA TRP A 475 -18.54 -12.24 28.67
C TRP A 475 -18.73 -13.13 27.44
N TYR A 476 -17.67 -13.87 27.08
CA TYR A 476 -17.66 -14.89 26.04
C TYR A 476 -17.09 -16.17 26.64
N ASN A 477 -17.83 -17.28 26.63
CA ASN A 477 -17.44 -18.52 27.33
C ASN A 477 -16.98 -18.27 28.79
N GLY A 478 -17.73 -17.45 29.53
CA GLY A 478 -17.41 -17.07 30.92
C GLY A 478 -16.20 -16.15 31.10
N LYS A 479 -15.45 -15.82 30.05
CA LYS A 479 -14.31 -14.91 30.10
C LYS A 479 -14.72 -13.49 29.77
N GLN A 480 -14.29 -12.52 30.57
CA GLN A 480 -14.58 -11.12 30.34
C GLN A 480 -13.87 -10.61 29.07
N ILE A 481 -14.60 -9.90 28.22
CA ILE A 481 -14.05 -9.23 27.03
C ILE A 481 -13.51 -7.86 27.44
N GLU A 482 -12.31 -7.51 26.97
CA GLU A 482 -11.69 -6.22 27.25
C GLU A 482 -12.44 -5.07 26.54
N ILE A 483 -12.71 -4.01 27.29
CA ILE A 483 -13.32 -2.77 26.81
C ILE A 483 -12.21 -1.75 26.57
N VAL A 484 -12.16 -1.18 25.36
CA VAL A 484 -11.11 -0.25 24.94
C VAL A 484 -11.68 1.08 24.46
N ASN A 485 -10.88 2.13 24.57
CA ASN A 485 -11.22 3.46 24.04
C ASN A 485 -10.71 3.68 22.61
N GLN A 486 -9.87 2.78 22.09
CA GLN A 486 -9.37 2.82 20.73
C GLN A 486 -9.25 1.42 20.12
N TYR A 487 -9.60 1.27 18.86
CA TYR A 487 -9.48 0.01 18.14
C TYR A 487 -9.16 0.24 16.65
N LYS A 488 -8.30 -0.61 16.09
CA LYS A 488 -7.95 -0.57 14.68
C LYS A 488 -8.86 -1.49 13.87
N TYR A 489 -9.85 -0.91 13.19
CA TYR A 489 -10.78 -1.62 12.32
C TYR A 489 -10.48 -1.32 10.85
N LEU A 490 -10.26 -2.37 10.05
CA LEU A 490 -10.00 -2.26 8.61
C LEU A 490 -8.94 -1.20 8.24
N GLY A 491 -7.90 -1.06 9.07
CA GLY A 491 -6.78 -0.14 8.83
C GLY A 491 -6.94 1.29 9.37
N ILE A 492 -8.12 1.67 9.86
CA ILE A 492 -8.39 2.95 10.54
C ILE A 492 -8.49 2.74 12.05
N ILE A 493 -7.96 3.69 12.82
CA ILE A 493 -8.08 3.70 14.28
C ILE A 493 -9.31 4.51 14.67
N PHE A 494 -10.30 3.83 15.23
CA PHE A 494 -11.45 4.45 15.88
C PHE A 494 -11.10 4.81 17.32
N SER A 495 -11.62 5.94 17.77
CA SER A 495 -11.61 6.34 19.19
C SER A 495 -13.05 6.46 19.68
N SER A 496 -13.27 6.24 20.98
CA SER A 496 -14.60 6.37 21.60
C SER A 496 -15.17 7.81 21.51
N THR A 497 -14.31 8.81 21.32
CA THR A 497 -14.66 10.22 21.10
C THR A 497 -14.81 10.59 19.62
N LEU A 498 -14.57 9.66 18.68
CA LEU A 498 -14.55 9.90 17.23
C LEU A 498 -13.48 10.90 16.76
N SER A 499 -12.47 11.19 17.59
CA SER A 499 -11.27 11.90 17.18
C SER A 499 -10.40 11.03 16.25
N TRP A 500 -9.93 11.64 15.17
CA TRP A 500 -8.98 11.04 14.22
C TRP A 500 -7.51 11.20 14.62
N GLU A 501 -7.21 11.85 15.76
CA GLU A 501 -5.83 12.16 16.18
C GLU A 501 -4.94 10.92 16.31
N PHE A 502 -5.45 9.85 16.92
CA PHE A 502 -4.70 8.59 17.04
C PHE A 502 -4.39 7.98 15.66
N HIS A 503 -5.35 8.06 14.73
CA HIS A 503 -5.17 7.60 13.35
C HIS A 503 -4.11 8.44 12.63
N PHE A 504 -4.21 9.77 12.68
CA PHE A 504 -3.25 10.67 12.04
C PHE A 504 -1.84 10.52 12.61
N THR A 505 -1.71 10.35 13.92
CA THR A 505 -0.42 10.13 14.58
C THR A 505 0.21 8.82 14.12
N GLU A 506 -0.55 7.72 14.04
CA GLU A 506 -0.06 6.44 13.55
C GLU A 506 0.38 6.53 12.08
N LYS A 507 -0.43 7.14 11.21
CA LYS A 507 -0.09 7.30 9.79
C LYS A 507 1.12 8.20 9.59
N ALA A 508 1.22 9.32 10.32
CA ALA A 508 2.36 10.21 10.25
C ALA A 508 3.65 9.48 10.65
N ARG A 509 3.63 8.70 11.74
CA ARG A 509 4.77 7.89 12.19
C ARG A 509 5.15 6.84 11.14
N THR A 510 4.19 6.08 10.64
CA THR A 510 4.42 5.03 9.63
C THR A 510 4.94 5.61 8.32
N ALA A 511 4.44 6.76 7.89
CA ALA A 511 4.92 7.48 6.71
C ALA A 511 6.36 8.02 6.87
N LYS A 512 6.69 8.62 8.03
CA LYS A 512 8.05 9.08 8.36
C LYS A 512 9.06 7.92 8.34
N LEU A 513 8.69 6.75 8.87
CA LEU A 513 9.52 5.54 8.78
C LEU A 513 9.70 5.10 7.32
N ALA A 514 8.61 5.05 6.55
CA ALA A 514 8.65 4.61 5.15
C ALA A 514 9.58 5.49 4.29
N ILE A 515 9.49 6.82 4.38
CA ILE A 515 10.36 7.73 3.61
C ILE A 515 11.83 7.62 4.05
N THR A 516 12.08 7.41 5.34
CA THR A 516 13.44 7.24 5.86
C THR A 516 14.12 6.01 5.26
N THR A 517 13.38 4.92 5.01
CA THR A 517 13.94 3.71 4.37
C THR A 517 14.45 3.92 2.95
N VAL A 518 13.89 4.89 2.21
CA VAL A 518 14.29 5.20 0.83
C VAL A 518 15.16 6.45 0.73
N TRP A 519 15.35 7.18 1.84
CA TRP A 519 16.03 8.48 1.85
C TRP A 519 17.46 8.40 1.31
N LYS A 520 18.29 7.54 1.90
CA LYS A 520 19.73 7.44 1.59
C LYS A 520 19.98 6.99 0.14
N ASN A 521 19.22 6.00 -0.33
CA ASN A 521 19.50 5.33 -1.60
C ASN A 521 18.83 6.00 -2.81
N LEU A 522 17.71 6.70 -2.60
CA LEU A 522 16.89 7.28 -3.67
C LEU A 522 16.77 8.80 -3.53
N ILE A 523 16.21 9.31 -2.42
CA ILE A 523 15.89 10.74 -2.28
C ILE A 523 17.15 11.62 -2.24
N ASN A 524 18.19 11.19 -1.50
CA ASN A 524 19.44 11.93 -1.38
C ASN A 524 20.41 11.71 -2.57
N ASN A 525 20.02 10.93 -3.57
CA ASN A 525 20.88 10.68 -4.72
C ASN A 525 20.73 11.81 -5.74
N SER A 526 21.85 12.43 -6.11
CA SER A 526 21.89 13.52 -7.10
C SER A 526 21.56 13.07 -8.52
N ARG A 527 21.64 11.75 -8.81
CA ARG A 527 21.27 11.18 -10.12
C ARG A 527 19.77 10.99 -10.29
N VAL A 528 18.99 11.09 -9.21
CA VAL A 528 17.54 10.92 -9.25
C VAL A 528 16.93 12.31 -9.49
N PRO A 529 16.16 12.50 -10.58
CA PRO A 529 15.50 13.77 -10.89
C PRO A 529 14.52 14.21 -9.80
N LEU A 530 14.22 15.52 -9.74
CA LEU A 530 13.33 16.10 -8.74
C LEU A 530 11.91 15.53 -8.87
N HIS A 531 11.38 15.46 -10.10
CA HIS A 531 10.03 14.93 -10.31
C HIS A 531 9.92 13.49 -9.78
N THR A 532 10.95 12.65 -9.98
CA THR A 532 10.97 11.26 -9.52
C THR A 532 10.95 11.19 -7.98
N LYS A 533 11.59 12.14 -7.29
CA LYS A 533 11.55 12.24 -5.82
C LYS A 533 10.14 12.56 -5.33
N PHE A 534 9.41 13.44 -6.02
CA PHE A 534 8.01 13.72 -5.73
C PHE A 534 7.09 12.54 -6.05
N THR A 535 7.30 11.84 -7.17
CA THR A 535 6.57 10.60 -7.50
C THR A 535 6.76 9.54 -6.42
N CYS A 536 7.98 9.41 -5.89
CA CYS A 536 8.28 8.53 -4.76
C CYS A 536 7.53 8.94 -3.49
N PHE A 537 7.54 10.23 -3.13
CA PHE A 537 6.78 10.76 -2.01
C PHE A 537 5.27 10.48 -2.16
N ASN A 538 4.69 10.76 -3.32
CA ASN A 538 3.27 10.54 -3.59
C ASN A 538 2.89 9.05 -3.54
N SER A 539 3.75 8.19 -4.07
CA SER A 539 3.48 6.74 -4.11
C SER A 539 3.59 6.08 -2.74
N ILE A 540 4.52 6.53 -1.90
CA ILE A 540 4.80 5.95 -0.58
C ILE A 540 4.09 6.70 0.54
N VAL A 541 4.42 7.97 0.71
CA VAL A 541 4.07 8.75 1.89
C VAL A 541 2.63 9.19 1.81
N LYS A 542 2.25 9.82 0.70
CA LYS A 542 0.89 10.32 0.50
C LYS A 542 -0.14 9.18 0.56
N SER A 543 0.17 8.00 0.01
CA SER A 543 -0.71 6.82 0.07
C SER A 543 -0.93 6.28 1.48
N ILE A 544 0.09 6.34 2.35
CA ILE A 544 -0.02 5.97 3.78
C ILE A 544 -0.84 7.02 4.54
N LEU A 545 -0.50 8.30 4.36
CA LEU A 545 -1.13 9.42 5.07
C LEU A 545 -2.61 9.55 4.74
N CYS A 546 -2.96 9.44 3.46
CA CYS A 546 -4.33 9.66 2.97
C CYS A 546 -5.21 8.41 3.08
N TYR A 547 -4.77 7.35 3.75
CA TYR A 547 -5.58 6.15 3.92
C TYR A 547 -6.84 6.47 4.74
N GLY A 548 -8.01 6.22 4.14
CA GLY A 548 -9.30 6.53 4.74
C GLY A 548 -9.78 7.97 4.52
N ALA A 549 -9.07 8.78 3.73
CA ALA A 549 -9.46 10.17 3.45
C ALA A 549 -10.87 10.31 2.84
N GLN A 550 -11.40 9.24 2.25
CA GLN A 550 -12.80 9.16 1.85
C GLN A 550 -13.78 9.44 3.00
N ILE A 551 -13.37 9.22 4.25
CA ILE A 551 -14.20 9.28 5.45
C ILE A 551 -13.90 10.55 6.25
N TRP A 552 -12.63 10.90 6.44
CA TRP A 552 -12.19 12.03 7.27
C TRP A 552 -11.72 13.25 6.46
N GLY A 553 -11.67 13.17 5.13
CA GLY A 553 -11.00 14.14 4.26
C GLY A 553 -11.57 15.55 4.24
N TYR A 554 -12.72 15.79 4.90
CA TYR A 554 -13.25 17.13 5.14
C TYR A 554 -12.51 17.89 6.26
N HIS A 555 -11.64 17.21 7.03
CA HIS A 555 -10.89 17.79 8.16
C HIS A 555 -9.44 18.15 7.77
N ASP A 556 -9.01 19.39 8.04
CA ASP A 556 -7.61 19.86 7.88
C ASP A 556 -6.80 19.45 9.13
N SER A 557 -5.73 18.66 8.93
CA SER A 557 -4.91 18.10 10.02
C SER A 557 -3.44 18.48 9.87
N GLU A 558 -2.94 19.27 10.82
CA GLU A 558 -1.54 19.66 10.88
C GLU A 558 -0.60 18.46 11.08
N GLN A 559 -1.04 17.39 11.75
CA GLN A 559 -0.24 16.17 11.89
C GLN A 559 0.10 15.53 10.54
N ILE A 560 -0.86 15.53 9.60
CA ILE A 560 -0.67 15.02 8.24
C ILE A 560 0.20 15.99 7.42
N GLU A 561 -0.12 17.29 7.46
CA GLU A 561 0.64 18.34 6.76
C GLU A 561 2.12 18.39 7.21
N SER A 562 2.39 18.17 8.50
CA SER A 562 3.74 18.21 9.08
C SER A 562 4.71 17.26 8.39
N VAL A 563 4.22 16.13 7.84
CA VAL A 563 5.07 15.15 7.16
C VAL A 563 5.48 15.64 5.77
N GLN A 564 4.57 16.29 5.04
CA GLN A 564 4.89 16.93 3.76
C GLN A 564 5.86 18.09 3.98
N LYS A 565 5.60 18.95 4.97
CA LYS A 565 6.50 20.07 5.34
C LYS A 565 7.89 19.57 5.70
N LEU A 566 7.99 18.53 6.53
CA LEU A 566 9.27 17.92 6.90
C LEU A 566 10.00 17.34 5.69
N PHE A 567 9.28 16.67 4.79
CA PHE A 567 9.85 16.15 3.55
C PHE A 567 10.45 17.28 2.69
N LEU A 568 9.71 18.36 2.46
CA LEU A 568 10.16 19.51 1.67
C LEU A 568 11.37 20.20 2.31
N LYS A 569 11.31 20.50 3.61
CA LYS A 569 12.42 21.11 4.36
C LYS A 569 13.69 20.27 4.25
N ARG A 570 13.58 18.95 4.40
CA ARG A 570 14.74 18.05 4.27
C ARG A 570 15.22 17.88 2.83
N LEU A 571 14.31 17.86 1.85
CA LEU A 571 14.67 17.70 0.44
C LEU A 571 15.51 18.88 -0.05
N PHE A 572 15.11 20.09 0.32
CA PHE A 572 15.77 21.33 -0.10
C PHE A 572 16.71 21.92 0.97
N ASN A 573 17.13 21.13 1.96
CA ASN A 573 18.06 21.53 3.02
C ASN A 573 17.69 22.87 3.71
N LEU A 574 16.41 23.13 3.92
CA LEU A 574 15.90 24.36 4.51
C LEU A 574 15.93 24.31 6.05
N PRO A 575 16.06 25.45 6.74
CA PRO A 575 15.95 25.52 8.19
C PRO A 575 14.63 24.93 8.71
N MET A 576 14.66 24.26 9.87
CA MET A 576 13.45 23.62 10.42
C MET A 576 12.37 24.63 10.83
N ASN A 577 12.77 25.85 11.18
CA ASN A 577 11.89 26.98 11.49
C ASN A 577 11.40 27.75 10.24
N THR A 578 11.70 27.28 9.02
CA THR A 578 11.18 27.92 7.79
C THR A 578 9.65 28.06 7.86
N PRO A 579 9.08 29.27 7.64
CA PRO A 579 7.65 29.48 7.67
C PRO A 579 6.91 28.66 6.61
N ASN A 580 5.68 28.25 6.93
CA ASN A 580 4.92 27.37 6.04
C ASN A 580 4.56 28.03 4.71
N TYR A 581 4.19 29.32 4.70
CA TYR A 581 3.83 30.03 3.48
C TYR A 581 5.00 30.10 2.48
N VAL A 582 6.23 30.28 2.97
CA VAL A 582 7.46 30.24 2.15
C VAL A 582 7.59 28.89 1.44
N LEU A 583 7.40 27.78 2.15
CA LEU A 583 7.50 26.45 1.55
C LEU A 583 6.47 26.25 0.45
N TYR A 584 5.23 26.70 0.66
CA TYR A 584 4.16 26.50 -0.31
C TYR A 584 4.32 27.39 -1.55
N LEU A 585 4.71 28.65 -1.36
CA LEU A 585 4.95 29.60 -2.46
C LEU A 585 6.17 29.18 -3.29
N GLU A 586 7.30 28.90 -2.65
CA GLU A 586 8.55 28.60 -3.36
C GLU A 586 8.55 27.23 -4.04
N VAL A 587 7.81 26.25 -3.50
CA VAL A 587 7.74 24.89 -4.07
C VAL A 587 6.53 24.72 -4.99
N GLY A 588 5.54 25.62 -4.95
CA GLY A 588 4.33 25.54 -5.78
C GLY A 588 3.48 24.30 -5.48
N ILE A 589 3.45 23.83 -4.22
CA ILE A 589 2.72 22.64 -3.80
C ILE A 589 1.58 23.01 -2.86
N GLU A 590 0.41 22.41 -3.09
CA GLU A 590 -0.75 22.53 -2.23
C GLU A 590 -0.65 21.68 -0.95
N LYS A 591 -1.38 22.10 0.09
CA LYS A 591 -1.67 21.28 1.27
C LYS A 591 -2.22 19.91 0.87
N LEU A 592 -1.84 18.86 1.61
CA LEU A 592 -2.45 17.54 1.49
C LEU A 592 -3.96 17.55 1.75
N TYR A 593 -4.45 18.47 2.58
CA TYR A 593 -5.87 18.69 2.86
C TYR A 593 -6.71 18.82 1.57
N PHE A 594 -6.23 19.55 0.56
CA PHE A 594 -6.96 19.73 -0.69
C PHE A 594 -7.02 18.46 -1.54
N TYR A 595 -6.06 17.56 -1.36
CA TYR A 595 -6.11 16.23 -1.97
C TYR A 595 -7.06 15.29 -1.20
N THR A 596 -7.02 15.30 0.13
CA THR A 596 -7.89 14.44 0.96
C THR A 596 -9.35 14.83 0.86
N SER A 597 -9.65 16.14 0.79
CA SER A 597 -11.00 16.64 0.53
C SER A 597 -11.50 16.20 -0.84
N LYS A 598 -10.67 16.23 -1.89
CA LYS A 598 -11.04 15.67 -3.21
C LYS A 598 -11.38 14.17 -3.15
N LEU A 599 -10.64 13.38 -2.36
CA LEU A 599 -10.97 11.96 -2.15
C LEU A 599 -12.32 11.78 -1.42
N ASN A 600 -12.61 12.61 -0.43
CA ASN A 600 -13.91 12.62 0.24
C ASN A 600 -15.04 13.02 -0.72
N ILE A 601 -14.87 14.10 -1.49
CA ILE A 601 -15.85 14.56 -2.50
C ILE A 601 -16.17 13.45 -3.51
N ASN A 602 -15.14 12.80 -4.06
CA ASN A 602 -15.32 11.72 -5.02
C ASN A 602 -16.04 10.51 -4.40
N TYR A 603 -15.72 10.19 -3.13
CA TYR A 603 -16.41 9.12 -2.43
C TYR A 603 -17.87 9.47 -2.17
N LEU A 604 -18.15 10.69 -1.69
CA LEU A 604 -19.50 11.19 -1.48
C LEU A 604 -20.28 11.13 -2.78
N SER A 605 -19.84 11.76 -3.87
CA SER A 605 -20.54 11.68 -5.18
C SER A 605 -20.85 10.23 -5.61
N ARG A 606 -19.89 9.31 -5.46
CA ARG A 606 -20.08 7.89 -5.77
C ARG A 606 -21.21 7.23 -4.96
N LEU A 607 -21.53 7.67 -3.75
CA LEU A 607 -22.60 7.07 -2.94
C LEU A 607 -23.97 7.19 -3.63
N TRP A 608 -24.21 8.25 -4.41
CA TRP A 608 -25.48 8.48 -5.12
C TRP A 608 -25.58 7.61 -6.38
N LEU A 609 -24.47 6.98 -6.81
CA LEU A 609 -24.44 5.99 -7.89
C LEU A 609 -24.65 4.55 -7.37
N LEU A 610 -24.73 4.35 -6.06
CA LEU A 610 -24.96 3.03 -5.47
C LEU A 610 -26.45 2.64 -5.61
N GLY A 611 -26.71 1.34 -5.72
CA GLY A 611 -28.07 0.81 -5.70
C GLY A 611 -28.82 1.14 -4.40
N PRO A 612 -30.16 1.25 -4.41
CA PRO A 612 -30.95 1.71 -3.26
C PRO A 612 -30.87 0.79 -2.04
N HIS A 613 -30.52 -0.49 -2.24
CA HIS A 613 -30.31 -1.47 -1.16
C HIS A 613 -28.99 -1.28 -0.40
N ARG A 614 -28.04 -0.52 -0.95
CA ARG A 614 -26.69 -0.39 -0.41
C ARG A 614 -26.70 0.40 0.90
N LEU A 615 -26.13 -0.20 1.94
CA LEU A 615 -26.11 0.37 3.29
C LEU A 615 -25.44 1.76 3.37
N PRO A 616 -24.30 2.03 2.71
CA PRO A 616 -23.69 3.36 2.72
C PRO A 616 -24.63 4.46 2.20
N LEU A 617 -25.43 4.18 1.17
CA LEU A 617 -26.37 5.16 0.61
C LEU A 617 -27.54 5.41 1.57
N ILE A 618 -28.15 4.35 2.12
CA ILE A 618 -29.23 4.45 3.11
C ILE A 618 -28.80 5.32 4.29
N LEU A 619 -27.64 5.02 4.88
CA LEU A 619 -27.11 5.77 6.02
C LEU A 619 -26.76 7.23 5.65
N SER A 620 -26.25 7.46 4.44
CA SER A 620 -25.92 8.81 3.97
C SER A 620 -27.14 9.71 3.87
N ARG A 621 -28.27 9.19 3.38
CA ARG A 621 -29.53 9.93 3.32
C ARG A 621 -29.98 10.39 4.71
N LEU A 622 -29.91 9.49 5.70
CA LEU A 622 -30.23 9.82 7.10
C LEU A 622 -29.27 10.87 7.69
N VAL A 623 -27.97 10.80 7.36
CA VAL A 623 -26.97 11.78 7.78
C VAL A 623 -27.24 13.16 7.18
N VAL A 624 -27.64 13.21 5.91
CA VAL A 624 -28.02 14.43 5.19
C VAL A 624 -29.26 15.08 5.80
N GLU A 625 -30.29 14.27 6.06
CA GLU A 625 -31.57 14.67 6.64
C GLU A 625 -31.37 15.28 8.04
N LYS A 626 -30.63 14.58 8.91
CA LYS A 626 -30.34 15.07 10.27
C LYS A 626 -29.29 16.19 10.32
N ASN A 627 -28.65 16.51 9.20
CA ASN A 627 -27.58 17.50 9.11
C ASN A 627 -26.46 17.31 10.16
N ILE A 628 -25.88 16.11 10.16
CA ILE A 628 -24.79 15.73 11.08
C ILE A 628 -23.53 15.31 10.31
N TYR A 629 -22.43 15.07 11.04
CA TYR A 629 -21.19 14.51 10.50
C TYR A 629 -20.71 15.26 9.23
N TRP A 630 -20.23 14.57 8.20
CA TRP A 630 -19.70 15.19 6.97
C TRP A 630 -20.70 16.15 6.30
N SER A 631 -22.02 15.90 6.41
CA SER A 631 -23.02 16.76 5.78
C SER A 631 -23.05 18.15 6.42
N ARG A 632 -22.95 18.19 7.75
CA ARG A 632 -22.88 19.44 8.51
C ARG A 632 -21.58 20.19 8.25
N GLU A 633 -20.46 19.48 8.24
CA GLU A 633 -19.13 20.09 8.03
C GLU A 633 -19.05 20.73 6.65
N TRP A 634 -19.47 20.03 5.59
CA TRP A 634 -19.51 20.58 4.24
C TRP A 634 -20.47 21.77 4.12
N ARG A 635 -21.68 21.70 4.67
CA ARG A 635 -22.60 22.86 4.68
C ARG A 635 -22.03 24.06 5.44
N THR A 636 -21.25 23.83 6.49
CA THR A 636 -20.59 24.90 7.25
C THR A 636 -19.49 25.54 6.42
N LEU A 637 -18.67 24.74 5.73
CA LEU A 637 -17.68 25.25 4.77
C LEU A 637 -18.34 25.99 3.61
N GLY A 638 -19.44 25.48 3.06
CA GLY A 638 -20.20 26.15 2.01
C GLY A 638 -20.70 27.53 2.45
N ARG A 639 -21.29 27.63 3.65
CA ARG A 639 -21.70 28.93 4.22
C ARG A 639 -20.53 29.90 4.36
N LYS A 640 -19.34 29.44 4.75
CA LYS A 640 -18.13 30.28 4.84
C LYS A 640 -17.82 30.98 3.50
N TYR A 641 -18.03 30.30 2.38
CA TYR A 641 -17.73 30.82 1.03
C TYR A 641 -18.97 31.28 0.25
N GLY A 642 -20.13 31.40 0.89
CA GLY A 642 -21.38 31.80 0.21
C GLY A 642 -21.93 30.75 -0.77
N ILE A 643 -21.49 29.49 -0.70
CA ILE A 643 -21.91 28.41 -1.60
C ILE A 643 -22.95 27.54 -0.89
N ARG A 644 -24.17 27.51 -1.44
CA ARG A 644 -25.25 26.66 -0.93
C ARG A 644 -25.05 25.22 -1.39
N ILE A 645 -25.00 24.29 -0.43
CA ILE A 645 -24.87 22.86 -0.72
C ILE A 645 -26.22 22.16 -0.51
N ASN A 646 -26.74 21.56 -1.57
CA ASN A 646 -27.90 20.69 -1.57
C ASN A 646 -27.48 19.24 -1.86
N PHE A 647 -27.72 18.35 -0.92
CA PHE A 647 -27.48 16.91 -1.07
C PHE A 647 -28.72 16.14 -1.53
N ASN A 648 -29.89 16.78 -1.54
CA ASN A 648 -31.16 16.22 -1.99
C ASN A 648 -31.35 16.49 -3.49
N VAL A 649 -30.43 15.96 -4.29
CA VAL A 649 -30.41 16.11 -5.75
C VAL A 649 -30.57 14.75 -6.41
N THR A 650 -31.08 14.76 -7.64
CA THR A 650 -31.27 13.55 -8.46
C THR A 650 -29.96 13.06 -9.07
N GLU A 651 -29.01 13.96 -9.34
CA GLU A 651 -27.75 13.64 -10.02
C GLU A 651 -26.51 13.75 -9.12
N ALA A 652 -25.65 12.72 -9.18
CA ALA A 652 -24.41 12.66 -8.41
C ALA A 652 -23.37 13.74 -8.84
N SER A 653 -23.45 14.20 -10.08
CA SER A 653 -22.62 15.26 -10.68
C SER A 653 -22.86 16.61 -10.00
N GLU A 654 -24.10 16.91 -9.64
CA GLU A 654 -24.48 18.19 -9.03
C GLU A 654 -23.90 18.33 -7.63
N VAL A 655 -24.01 17.28 -6.79
CA VAL A 655 -23.34 17.25 -5.48
C VAL A 655 -21.84 17.45 -5.64
N GLN A 656 -21.24 16.76 -6.61
CA GLN A 656 -19.80 16.85 -6.84
C GLN A 656 -19.38 18.27 -7.22
N ALA A 657 -20.11 18.92 -8.14
CA ALA A 657 -19.84 20.28 -8.59
C ALA A 657 -19.89 21.27 -7.42
N GLN A 658 -20.96 21.23 -6.60
CA GLN A 658 -21.11 22.11 -5.45
C GLN A 658 -19.95 21.96 -4.45
N LEU A 659 -19.56 20.72 -4.11
CA LEU A 659 -18.45 20.48 -3.18
C LEU A 659 -17.08 20.87 -3.78
N LEU A 660 -16.88 20.69 -5.09
CA LEU A 660 -15.69 21.15 -5.78
C LEU A 660 -15.59 22.68 -5.76
N SER A 661 -16.69 23.41 -5.98
CA SER A 661 -16.70 24.87 -5.85
C SER A 661 -16.27 25.33 -4.47
N VAL A 662 -16.73 24.66 -3.39
CA VAL A 662 -16.28 24.95 -2.01
C VAL A 662 -14.78 24.71 -1.85
N ARG A 663 -14.28 23.61 -2.42
CA ARG A 663 -12.84 23.28 -2.41
C ARG A 663 -12.02 24.35 -3.13
N GLU A 664 -12.42 24.76 -4.34
CA GLU A 664 -11.70 25.78 -5.11
C GLU A 664 -11.70 27.13 -4.39
N ALA A 665 -12.81 27.54 -3.78
CA ALA A 665 -12.88 28.75 -2.96
C ALA A 665 -11.91 28.68 -1.76
N ALA A 666 -11.84 27.54 -1.07
CA ALA A 666 -10.90 27.32 0.02
C ALA A 666 -9.43 27.34 -0.43
N ILE A 667 -9.13 26.83 -1.63
CA ILE A 667 -7.78 26.90 -2.21
C ILE A 667 -7.42 28.35 -2.54
N ALA A 668 -8.34 29.11 -3.15
CA ALA A 668 -8.14 30.51 -3.49
C ALA A 668 -7.88 31.37 -2.24
N GLU A 669 -8.69 31.22 -1.20
CA GLU A 669 -8.47 31.91 0.10
C GLU A 669 -7.12 31.53 0.70
N TRP A 670 -6.79 30.24 0.78
CA TRP A 670 -5.50 29.79 1.32
C TRP A 670 -4.30 30.33 0.55
N ARG A 671 -4.36 30.35 -0.79
CA ARG A 671 -3.31 30.93 -1.64
C ARG A 671 -3.18 32.43 -1.38
N SER A 672 -4.30 33.15 -1.31
CA SER A 672 -4.33 34.57 -0.97
C SER A 672 -3.72 34.83 0.41
N GLU A 673 -4.01 34.01 1.41
CA GLU A 673 -3.43 34.11 2.75
C GLU A 673 -1.90 33.91 2.72
N CYS A 674 -1.41 32.94 1.94
CA CYS A 674 0.03 32.71 1.80
C CYS A 674 0.74 33.91 1.17
N VAL A 675 0.15 34.47 0.10
CA VAL A 675 0.67 35.68 -0.56
C VAL A 675 0.60 36.88 0.38
N GLY A 676 -0.51 37.09 1.08
CA GLY A 676 -0.68 38.15 2.06
C GLY A 676 0.39 38.10 3.14
N ARG A 677 0.59 36.93 3.77
CA ARG A 677 1.65 36.72 4.77
C ARG A 677 3.05 37.00 4.23
N ALA A 678 3.32 36.69 2.96
CA ALA A 678 4.60 36.99 2.33
C ALA A 678 4.77 38.50 2.11
N ARG A 679 3.73 39.18 1.61
CA ARG A 679 3.73 40.64 1.34
C ARG A 679 3.70 41.49 2.60
N THR A 680 3.25 40.98 3.75
CA THR A 680 3.23 41.73 5.02
C THR A 680 4.32 41.29 6.00
N SER A 681 5.25 40.42 5.57
CA SER A 681 6.27 39.87 6.45
C SER A 681 7.35 40.91 6.81
N LEU A 682 7.54 41.17 8.09
CA LEU A 682 8.66 41.98 8.58
C LEU A 682 9.99 41.22 8.60
N HIS A 683 9.96 39.89 8.50
CA HIS A 683 11.14 39.03 8.62
C HIS A 683 11.69 38.53 7.27
N HIS A 684 10.88 38.62 6.21
CA HIS A 684 11.21 38.14 4.86
C HIS A 684 10.83 39.22 3.85
N GLN A 685 11.46 40.39 3.98
CA GLN A 685 11.07 41.61 3.27
C GLN A 685 11.31 41.53 1.77
N GLN A 686 12.18 40.63 1.31
CA GLN A 686 12.37 40.41 -0.13
C GLN A 686 11.08 40.04 -0.86
N TYR A 687 10.15 39.36 -0.20
CA TYR A 687 8.85 39.04 -0.80
C TYR A 687 8.00 40.26 -1.16
N LEU A 688 8.34 41.47 -0.71
CA LEU A 688 7.69 42.70 -1.13
C LEU A 688 7.93 43.00 -2.61
N SER A 689 9.15 42.79 -3.12
CA SER A 689 9.53 43.11 -4.51
C SER A 689 9.64 41.88 -5.42
N LEU A 690 9.67 40.67 -4.85
CA LEU A 690 9.78 39.45 -5.65
C LEU A 690 8.50 39.07 -6.38
N ASP A 691 8.70 38.39 -7.50
CA ASP A 691 7.66 37.65 -8.17
C ASP A 691 7.38 36.34 -7.42
N LEU A 692 6.11 36.10 -7.11
CA LEU A 692 5.63 34.92 -6.40
C LEU A 692 5.11 33.84 -7.36
N ASP A 693 4.91 34.18 -8.64
CA ASP A 693 4.55 33.23 -9.68
C ASP A 693 5.60 33.27 -10.80
N LEU A 694 6.59 32.39 -10.67
CA LEU A 694 7.70 32.35 -11.61
C LEU A 694 7.32 31.77 -12.98
N GLY A 695 6.18 31.06 -13.10
CA GLY A 695 5.80 30.36 -14.34
C GLY A 695 6.95 29.54 -14.93
N ASP A 696 7.26 29.78 -16.20
CA ASP A 696 8.35 29.11 -16.94
C ASP A 696 9.76 29.43 -16.39
N ARG A 697 9.91 30.49 -15.60
CA ARG A 697 11.17 30.86 -14.93
C ARG A 697 11.38 30.11 -13.62
N THR A 698 10.62 29.06 -13.34
CA THR A 698 10.78 28.29 -12.10
C THR A 698 12.16 27.63 -12.00
N PHE A 699 12.75 27.63 -10.80
CA PHE A 699 13.97 26.88 -10.51
C PHE A 699 13.70 25.40 -10.21
N LEU A 700 12.43 24.99 -10.04
CA LEU A 700 12.01 23.62 -9.70
C LEU A 700 12.02 22.68 -10.91
N THR A 701 13.18 22.50 -11.54
CA THR A 701 13.33 21.67 -12.73
C THR A 701 14.33 20.54 -12.50
N ASP A 702 14.28 19.52 -13.36
CA ASP A 702 15.27 18.44 -13.32
C ASP A 702 16.65 18.86 -13.86
N TYR A 703 16.74 20.02 -14.51
CA TYR A 703 17.99 20.58 -15.01
C TYR A 703 18.84 21.15 -13.87
N HIS A 704 18.21 21.65 -12.81
CA HIS A 704 18.91 22.17 -11.65
C HIS A 704 19.19 21.08 -10.62
N SER A 705 20.41 21.08 -10.09
CA SER A 705 20.72 20.25 -8.93
C SER A 705 19.92 20.72 -7.70
N ILE A 706 19.59 19.80 -6.79
CA ILE A 706 18.92 20.13 -5.52
C ILE A 706 19.63 21.24 -4.73
N ASN A 707 20.96 21.34 -4.84
CA ASN A 707 21.71 22.40 -4.17
C ASN A 707 21.43 23.78 -4.78
N VAL A 708 21.31 23.87 -6.11
CA VAL A 708 20.94 25.12 -6.80
C VAL A 708 19.54 25.55 -6.38
N ILE A 709 18.59 24.61 -6.41
CA ILE A 709 17.21 24.82 -5.98
C ILE A 709 17.16 25.28 -4.50
N SER A 710 17.89 24.60 -3.62
CA SER A 710 17.98 24.97 -2.20
C SER A 710 18.50 26.39 -2.02
N TRP A 711 19.55 26.77 -2.77
CA TRP A 711 20.09 28.13 -2.70
C TRP A 711 19.11 29.18 -3.22
N ALA A 712 18.43 28.92 -4.33
CA ALA A 712 17.40 29.82 -4.85
C ALA A 712 16.33 30.10 -3.79
N ILE A 713 15.76 29.05 -3.18
CA ILE A 713 14.77 29.18 -2.11
C ILE A 713 15.36 29.96 -0.93
N LYS A 714 16.56 29.62 -0.48
CA LYS A 714 17.17 30.24 0.71
C LYS A 714 17.47 31.72 0.52
N VAL A 715 17.94 32.12 -0.66
CA VAL A 715 18.24 33.53 -0.92
C VAL A 715 16.93 34.32 -1.02
N ARG A 716 15.98 33.86 -1.85
CA ARG A 716 14.67 34.52 -2.04
C ARG A 716 13.91 34.70 -0.74
N ALA A 717 13.96 33.68 0.13
CA ALA A 717 13.29 33.70 1.41
C ALA A 717 14.14 34.23 2.57
N GLU A 718 15.35 34.77 2.32
CA GLU A 718 16.24 35.27 3.38
C GLU A 718 16.58 34.23 4.47
N LEU A 719 16.64 32.95 4.09
CA LEU A 719 16.96 31.80 4.96
C LEU A 719 18.46 31.44 4.92
N VAL A 720 19.29 32.32 4.36
CA VAL A 720 20.75 32.19 4.44
C VAL A 720 21.17 32.54 5.86
N HIS A 721 22.02 31.71 6.50
CA HIS A 721 22.39 31.88 7.90
C HIS A 721 23.44 33.00 8.10
N LEU A 722 23.04 34.24 7.81
CA LEU A 722 23.86 35.45 7.96
C LEU A 722 23.70 36.06 9.37
N ASN A 723 24.51 37.08 9.67
CA ASN A 723 24.49 37.76 10.96
C ASN A 723 23.19 38.55 11.16
N TYR A 724 22.69 39.22 10.10
CA TYR A 724 21.48 40.01 10.17
C TYR A 724 20.25 39.14 10.50
N LYS A 725 19.66 39.40 11.67
CA LYS A 725 18.47 38.70 12.18
C LYS A 725 17.48 39.74 12.69
N PRO A 726 16.52 40.20 11.86
CA PRO A 726 15.65 41.33 12.20
C PRO A 726 14.73 41.10 13.41
N TRP A 727 14.64 39.87 13.93
CA TRP A 727 13.84 39.50 15.09
C TRP A 727 14.62 39.38 16.41
N ILE A 728 15.94 39.59 16.38
CA ILE A 728 16.77 39.64 17.60
C ILE A 728 17.04 41.12 17.91
N GLN A 729 17.03 41.51 19.19
CA GLN A 729 17.43 42.86 19.60
C GLN A 729 18.88 42.83 20.12
N ASP A 730 19.56 43.97 20.08
CA ASP A 730 20.88 44.19 20.69
C ASP A 730 22.01 43.25 20.21
N LYS A 731 22.06 42.99 18.90
CA LYS A 731 23.14 42.20 18.29
C LYS A 731 23.86 42.97 17.20
N ASN A 732 25.19 42.82 17.13
CA ASN A 732 25.96 43.32 16.01
C ASN A 732 25.56 42.54 14.73
N TYR A 733 25.03 43.27 13.75
CA TYR A 733 24.59 42.73 12.48
C TYR A 733 25.56 42.97 11.34
N CYS A 734 26.70 43.62 11.61
CA CYS A 734 27.69 43.93 10.59
C CYS A 734 28.19 42.65 9.89
N CYS A 735 28.52 42.82 8.61
CA CYS A 735 29.14 41.79 7.79
C CYS A 735 30.47 41.31 8.39
N SER A 736 30.58 40.01 8.71
CA SER A 736 31.84 39.41 9.20
C SER A 736 32.95 39.38 8.15
N LEU A 737 32.65 39.69 6.88
CA LEU A 737 33.61 39.58 5.79
C LEU A 737 34.24 40.91 5.42
N CYS A 738 33.61 42.04 5.71
CA CYS A 738 34.08 43.33 5.20
C CYS A 738 33.96 44.45 6.22
N ASN A 739 34.81 45.47 6.07
CA ASN A 739 34.89 46.60 6.99
C ASN A 739 33.94 47.75 6.60
N MET A 740 32.85 47.48 5.87
CA MET A 740 31.89 48.51 5.45
C MET A 740 30.94 48.95 6.56
N ASN A 741 30.94 48.28 7.71
CA ASN A 741 29.97 48.49 8.79
C ASN A 741 28.49 48.42 8.34
N GLU A 742 28.22 47.69 7.25
CA GLU A 742 26.87 47.43 6.76
C GLU A 742 26.32 46.13 7.36
N ASN A 743 25.01 46.09 7.58
CA ASN A 743 24.31 44.88 8.01
C ASN A 743 24.49 43.75 6.99
N GLU A 744 24.80 42.54 7.46
CA GLU A 744 24.97 41.33 6.64
C GLU A 744 23.63 40.76 6.15
N THR A 745 22.87 41.57 5.42
CA THR A 745 21.63 41.16 4.78
C THR A 745 21.92 40.24 3.58
N ALA A 746 20.91 39.49 3.12
CA ALA A 746 21.04 38.72 1.90
C ALA A 746 21.34 39.61 0.67
N TYR A 747 20.81 40.85 0.64
CA TYR A 747 21.18 41.83 -0.38
C TYR A 747 22.65 42.24 -0.28
N HIS A 748 23.16 42.62 0.91
CA HIS A 748 24.57 42.97 1.09
C HIS A 748 25.48 41.80 0.66
N PHE A 749 25.18 40.59 1.14
CA PHE A 749 25.94 39.38 0.82
C PHE A 749 26.00 39.15 -0.71
N VAL A 750 24.84 39.08 -1.37
CA VAL A 750 24.71 38.70 -2.79
C VAL A 750 24.93 39.82 -3.79
N ALA A 751 24.81 41.09 -3.39
CA ALA A 751 24.96 42.23 -4.30
C ALA A 751 26.16 43.15 -4.01
N ARG A 752 26.62 43.32 -2.75
CA ARG A 752 27.52 44.44 -2.39
C ARG A 752 28.83 44.07 -1.70
N CYS A 753 28.89 43.02 -0.88
CA CYS A 753 30.07 42.64 -0.09
C CYS A 753 31.38 42.59 -0.92
N PRO A 754 32.37 43.48 -0.69
CA PRO A 754 33.56 43.60 -1.53
C PRO A 754 34.41 42.34 -1.59
N VAL A 755 34.51 41.61 -0.47
CA VAL A 755 35.26 40.34 -0.38
C VAL A 755 34.70 39.28 -1.32
N LEU A 756 33.41 39.35 -1.64
CA LEU A 756 32.76 38.45 -2.57
C LEU A 756 32.74 38.98 -4.00
N GLY A 757 33.32 40.15 -4.28
CA GLY A 757 33.24 40.83 -5.57
C GLY A 757 33.87 40.03 -6.73
N SER A 758 34.98 39.34 -6.50
CA SER A 758 35.62 38.47 -7.49
C SER A 758 34.77 37.23 -7.81
N VAL A 759 34.17 36.62 -6.78
CA VAL A 759 33.23 35.49 -6.91
C VAL A 759 31.96 35.94 -7.62
N ARG A 760 31.45 37.14 -7.30
CA ARG A 760 30.28 37.75 -7.93
C ARG A 760 30.53 38.01 -9.40
N LYS A 761 31.66 38.62 -9.78
CA LYS A 761 32.03 38.87 -11.17
C LYS A 761 32.12 37.56 -11.98
N ARG A 762 32.68 36.51 -11.39
CA ARG A 762 32.82 35.20 -12.04
C ARG A 762 31.48 34.57 -12.40
N TRP A 763 30.51 34.61 -11.49
CA TRP A 763 29.25 33.87 -11.66
C TRP A 763 28.08 34.74 -12.11
N LEU A 764 27.99 35.98 -11.63
CA LEU A 764 26.90 36.92 -11.88
C LEU A 764 27.29 38.06 -12.84
N GLY A 765 28.52 38.07 -13.36
CA GLY A 765 29.02 39.02 -14.36
C GLY A 765 29.56 40.34 -13.79
N GLU A 766 29.12 40.75 -12.61
CA GLU A 766 29.44 42.05 -12.01
C GLU A 766 30.09 41.93 -10.63
N THR A 767 30.96 42.89 -10.27
CA THR A 767 31.56 42.97 -8.93
C THR A 767 30.59 43.50 -7.87
N VAL A 768 29.65 44.36 -8.28
CA VAL A 768 28.56 44.91 -7.46
C VAL A 768 27.28 44.89 -8.31
N LEU A 769 26.17 44.42 -7.75
CA LEU A 769 24.88 44.40 -8.46
C LEU A 769 24.03 45.60 -8.04
N THR A 770 23.33 46.21 -9.00
CA THR A 770 22.24 47.12 -8.71
C THR A 770 21.06 46.36 -8.09
N LYS A 771 20.14 47.07 -7.41
CA LYS A 771 18.95 46.45 -6.83
C LYS A 771 18.07 45.76 -7.89
N GLU A 772 17.93 46.38 -9.05
CA GLU A 772 17.20 45.82 -10.19
C GLU A 772 17.84 44.51 -10.68
N LEU A 773 19.16 44.49 -10.85
CA LEU A 773 19.88 43.30 -11.33
C LEU A 773 19.82 42.17 -10.31
N TYR A 774 19.93 42.50 -9.02
CA TYR A 774 19.73 41.55 -7.92
C TYR A 774 18.32 40.94 -7.97
N ASP A 775 17.27 41.75 -8.08
CA ASP A 775 15.89 41.28 -8.15
C ASP A 775 15.64 40.45 -9.43
N GLN A 776 16.26 40.80 -10.55
CA GLN A 776 16.23 39.96 -11.77
C GLN A 776 16.85 38.58 -11.54
N HIS A 777 18.01 38.50 -10.87
CA HIS A 777 18.59 37.20 -10.50
C HIS A 777 17.69 36.40 -9.57
N LEU A 778 17.02 37.06 -8.62
CA LEU A 778 16.06 36.41 -7.74
C LEU A 778 14.73 36.07 -8.41
N ASN A 779 14.40 36.64 -9.57
CA ASN A 779 13.19 36.35 -10.35
C ASN A 779 13.48 35.53 -11.63
N GLY A 780 14.61 34.83 -11.65
CA GLY A 780 14.91 33.80 -12.64
C GLY A 780 15.69 34.23 -13.86
N ARG A 781 16.53 35.27 -13.76
CA ARG A 781 17.52 35.60 -14.80
C ARG A 781 18.47 34.45 -15.09
N ASP A 782 19.11 33.90 -14.05
CA ASP A 782 19.95 32.70 -14.14
C ASP A 782 20.09 32.04 -12.76
N TRP A 783 19.32 30.97 -12.55
CA TRP A 783 19.35 30.20 -11.30
C TRP A 783 20.62 29.40 -11.12
N TRP A 784 21.21 28.91 -12.21
CA TRP A 784 22.43 28.12 -12.14
C TRP A 784 23.57 29.00 -11.67
N ALA A 785 23.75 30.17 -12.28
CA ALA A 785 24.73 31.17 -11.87
C ALA A 785 24.54 31.57 -10.40
N LEU A 786 23.30 31.88 -9.99
CA LEU A 786 22.99 32.23 -8.59
C LEU A 786 23.35 31.09 -7.63
N GLY A 787 22.99 29.85 -7.95
CA GLY A 787 23.30 28.69 -7.13
C GLY A 787 24.81 28.40 -7.03
N ARG A 788 25.56 28.61 -8.12
CA ARG A 788 27.03 28.47 -8.14
C ARG A 788 27.70 29.55 -7.31
N TYR A 789 27.26 30.80 -7.50
CA TYR A 789 27.69 31.94 -6.69
C TYR A 789 27.48 31.65 -5.20
N MET A 790 26.26 31.27 -4.80
CA MET A 790 25.94 31.02 -3.40
C MET A 790 26.78 29.89 -2.80
N ASN A 791 27.02 28.83 -3.56
CA ASN A 791 27.83 27.72 -3.07
C ASN A 791 29.30 28.11 -2.82
N GLU A 792 29.89 28.94 -3.69
CA GLU A 792 31.26 29.43 -3.52
C GLU A 792 31.34 30.52 -2.44
N ALA A 793 30.45 31.53 -2.51
CA ALA A 793 30.40 32.63 -1.56
C ALA A 793 30.16 32.14 -0.12
N TRP A 794 29.26 31.17 0.07
CA TRP A 794 29.03 30.58 1.39
C TRP A 794 30.25 29.82 1.92
N LYS A 795 31.00 29.15 1.04
CA LYS A 795 32.23 28.45 1.41
C LYS A 795 33.32 29.43 1.86
N VAL A 796 33.53 30.50 1.08
CA VAL A 796 34.45 31.59 1.44
C VAL A 796 34.06 32.20 2.78
N ARG A 797 32.77 32.50 2.99
CA ARG A 797 32.28 33.01 4.28
C ARG A 797 32.61 32.05 5.43
N TRP A 798 32.31 30.76 5.26
CA TRP A 798 32.52 29.76 6.30
C TRP A 798 34.00 29.61 6.65
N GLU A 799 34.88 29.56 5.65
CA GLU A 799 36.34 29.48 5.84
C GLU A 799 36.84 30.69 6.62
N LEU A 800 36.52 31.91 6.17
CA LEU A 800 36.97 33.14 6.83
C LEU A 800 36.41 33.29 8.26
N VAL A 801 35.11 33.04 8.46
CA VAL A 801 34.51 33.15 9.82
C VAL A 801 35.12 32.11 10.77
N THR A 802 35.42 30.90 10.28
CA THR A 802 36.02 29.84 11.11
C THR A 802 37.49 30.14 11.42
N GLU A 803 38.25 30.64 10.45
CA GLU A 803 39.67 30.97 10.61
C GLU A 803 39.88 32.17 11.53
N PHE A 804 39.04 33.20 11.42
CA PHE A 804 39.20 34.45 12.16
C PHE A 804 38.30 34.57 13.41
N ASN A 805 37.53 33.52 13.73
CA ASN A 805 36.74 33.36 14.96
C ASN A 805 35.89 34.60 15.33
N PHE A 806 35.27 35.23 14.32
CA PHE A 806 34.49 36.46 14.43
C PHE A 806 33.09 36.25 15.03
#